data_AF-A0A6P5T408-F1
#
_entry.id   AF-A0A6P5T408-F1
#
_cell.length_a   1.000
_cell.length_b   1.000
_cell.length_c   1.000
_cell.angle_alpha   90.00
_cell.angle_beta   90.00
_cell.angle_gamma   90.00
#
_symmetry.space_group_name_H-M   'P 1'
#
loop_
_entity.id
_entity.type
_entity.pdbx_description
1 polymer ?
#
loop_
_entity_poly.entity_id
_entity_poly.type
_entity_poly.pdbx_seq_one_letter_code
_entity_poly.pdbx_strand_id
1 'polypeptide(L)'
;MVQRRPGKWGFIPNYCQFSCLIRLCNLVDFSRRRQRKMTTPSNSPGPKGLVPKTPVGTSVQKTNQKSNGDKKGSISSTSSELAGPNKKTIELRVDTKGEWAVEPSQENDVEEKRIGETSSKVEGSSSISKPSDIARGIQGIENGSVGKVLEDLAEIQPKGTASKGDDENVAEAILSDKQRLAKRKMDDSVDDKGTDTDKKLTNEASLKSKLEMEEKLREEEIVRLAEENFLRGNKIFAYPQVVKPDQGIDIFLNRSLSTLSNEPEIFIMGAFNDWRWKSFTFRLNKTQLKGDWWSCQFHVPKESYKIDFVFFNGQNVYDNNDEKDFYIAVEGGMDLIAFEDFLLDEKRKELEKLAKEQAERERQAEEQRRIEAEKAASEADRAEARAEIERRRKMVQELIKKAVRSVENVWYIEPSEFKGEDLVNLYYNRSSGPLAHAKELWIHGGHNNWKDGLSIVQRLVSSEKKDGDWWYANVVVPDQAVVLDWVFADGPPQNAVLYDNNHRHDFHTIVPKSIPEELYWVEEEHQIYRKLQEERRLREEAIRAKAERTARMKAEMKERTLKRFLLSQKHIVYTEPLDVQAGSMATVFYNPASTVLNGKPEVWFRGSFNRWTHRKGPLPPQKMLPAETGSHVKTTVKVPLDAYVMDFVFSEKEDDEGLFDNKNGTDYHIPVFGGVLKESPMHIVHISVEMAPIAKVGGLGDVVTSLSRAVQDLNHHVDIILPKYDCLNLSNVKEFQYNRSYSWGGTEIKVWFGKVEGVPVYFLEPHNRFFSTGCIYGCKNDAERFGFFCHAALEFLLQSGFHPDIIHCHDWSSAPVAWLYKDHYMHYGLSKARVVFTIHNLEFGAHFIGKAVGYSDKTTTVSDTYAKEVAGNPAIAPHLYKFHGIINGIDQDIWDPYNDKFIPISYTSENVVEGKQAAKEALQQRLGLKTADLPVVGIITRLTHQKGIHLIKHAIWRTLERNGQVVLLGSAPDPRIQNDFVNLANQLRSSYGDRARLCLTYDEPLSHLIYAGADFILVPSIFEPCGLTQLIAMRYGSIPVVRKTGGLYDTVFDVDHDKERADAQGVEPNGFSFDGADTAGVDYALNRAISAWYDGRDWFNSLCKTVMEQDWSWNKPALDYMELYHAARK
;
A
#
# COMPACT_ATOMS: atom_id res chain seq x y z
N MET A 1 -67.03 -10.26 -19.36
CA MET A 1 -67.89 -10.71 -20.48
C MET A 1 -67.00 -10.98 -21.71
N VAL A 2 -67.37 -11.97 -22.54
CA VAL A 2 -67.46 -11.92 -24.03
C VAL A 2 -66.26 -11.38 -24.85
N GLN A 3 -65.68 -12.08 -25.87
CA GLN A 3 -65.83 -13.47 -26.35
C GLN A 3 -64.61 -13.90 -27.25
N ARG A 4 -64.19 -15.19 -27.13
CA ARG A 4 -63.79 -16.18 -28.18
C ARG A 4 -62.85 -15.77 -29.36
N ARG A 5 -61.66 -16.38 -29.58
CA ARG A 5 -61.28 -17.78 -30.00
C ARG A 5 -61.46 -18.08 -31.53
N PRO A 6 -60.83 -19.12 -32.15
CA PRO A 6 -59.62 -19.92 -31.78
C PRO A 6 -58.68 -20.39 -32.95
N GLY A 7 -57.53 -21.01 -32.61
CA GLY A 7 -56.86 -22.07 -33.42
C GLY A 7 -55.58 -21.64 -34.17
N LYS A 8 -54.61 -22.53 -34.46
CA LYS A 8 -54.47 -23.98 -34.24
C LYS A 8 -53.04 -24.36 -33.79
N TRP A 9 -52.88 -25.59 -33.27
CA TRP A 9 -51.58 -26.21 -32.94
C TRP A 9 -50.81 -26.67 -34.18
N GLY A 10 -49.48 -26.75 -34.08
CA GLY A 10 -48.60 -27.34 -35.09
C GLY A 10 -47.19 -27.63 -34.57
N PHE A 11 -46.99 -28.79 -33.93
CA PHE A 11 -45.66 -29.32 -33.64
C PHE A 11 -45.12 -30.04 -34.89
N ILE A 12 -43.90 -29.71 -35.32
CA ILE A 12 -42.97 -30.61 -36.03
C ILE A 12 -41.57 -29.97 -35.95
N PRO A 13 -40.51 -30.72 -35.61
CA PRO A 13 -39.14 -30.21 -35.64
C PRO A 13 -38.58 -30.26 -37.06
N ASN A 14 -37.62 -29.40 -37.39
CA ASN A 14 -36.72 -29.64 -38.51
C ASN A 14 -35.29 -29.21 -38.19
N TYR A 15 -34.37 -30.15 -38.38
CA TYR A 15 -32.94 -29.86 -38.47
C TYR A 15 -32.68 -29.07 -39.77
N CYS A 16 -31.78 -28.08 -39.72
CA CYS A 16 -30.99 -27.70 -40.87
C CYS A 16 -29.54 -27.55 -40.44
N GLN A 17 -28.63 -28.11 -41.24
CA GLN A 17 -27.22 -28.28 -40.90
C GLN A 17 -26.45 -26.96 -41.04
N PHE A 18 -25.51 -26.72 -40.14
CA PHE A 18 -24.30 -25.95 -40.47
C PHE A 18 -23.07 -26.65 -39.90
N SER A 19 -22.26 -27.21 -40.79
CA SER A 19 -20.92 -27.71 -40.51
C SER A 19 -20.04 -27.53 -41.75
N CYS A 20 -18.72 -27.55 -41.55
CA CYS A 20 -17.68 -27.41 -42.59
C CYS A 20 -17.71 -26.14 -43.46
N LEU A 21 -16.91 -25.14 -43.05
CA LEU A 21 -15.83 -24.68 -43.94
C LEU A 21 -14.65 -24.10 -43.15
N ILE A 22 -13.74 -24.99 -42.74
CA ILE A 22 -12.38 -24.63 -42.28
C ILE A 22 -11.42 -24.90 -43.44
N ARG A 23 -10.76 -23.87 -43.97
CA ARG A 23 -9.47 -23.97 -44.68
C ARG A 23 -8.88 -22.60 -45.02
N LEU A 24 -7.55 -22.57 -45.12
CA LEU A 24 -6.68 -21.41 -45.40
C LEU A 24 -6.63 -20.41 -44.21
N CYS A 25 -5.47 -19.99 -43.70
CA CYS A 25 -4.07 -20.24 -44.11
C CYS A 25 -3.22 -20.82 -42.97
N ASN A 26 -2.35 -21.77 -43.31
CA ASN A 26 -1.15 -22.14 -42.52
C ASN A 26 -0.16 -22.88 -43.44
N LEU A 27 1.13 -22.92 -43.08
CA LEU A 27 2.30 -23.18 -43.99
C LEU A 27 2.54 -21.96 -44.93
N VAL A 28 3.77 -21.57 -45.28
CA VAL A 28 4.93 -22.38 -45.73
C VAL A 28 6.22 -22.15 -44.91
N ASP A 29 7.09 -23.16 -44.96
CA ASP A 29 8.31 -23.34 -44.15
C ASP A 29 9.58 -22.63 -44.68
N PHE A 30 10.65 -22.61 -43.87
CA PHE A 30 11.95 -22.01 -44.16
C PHE A 30 12.95 -23.05 -44.74
N SER A 31 13.55 -22.79 -45.92
CA SER A 31 14.82 -23.45 -46.29
C SER A 31 15.65 -22.68 -47.33
N ARG A 32 16.95 -22.99 -47.42
CA ARG A 32 17.99 -22.24 -48.18
C ARG A 32 18.37 -22.95 -49.48
N ARG A 33 18.54 -22.21 -50.61
CA ARG A 33 19.71 -22.33 -51.54
C ARG A 33 19.79 -21.23 -52.62
N ARG A 34 20.94 -21.20 -53.31
CA ARG A 34 21.52 -20.10 -54.11
C ARG A 34 21.05 -20.01 -55.58
N GLN A 35 21.10 -18.78 -56.14
CA GLN A 35 21.44 -18.40 -57.55
C GLN A 35 20.56 -18.98 -58.71
N ARG A 36 20.21 -18.26 -59.80
CA ARG A 36 21.09 -17.50 -60.73
C ARG A 36 20.28 -16.71 -61.80
N LYS A 37 20.79 -15.53 -62.23
CA LYS A 37 20.72 -14.88 -63.60
C LYS A 37 19.41 -14.63 -64.39
N MET A 38 19.24 -13.35 -64.81
CA MET A 38 18.85 -12.85 -66.18
C MET A 38 17.38 -13.05 -66.67
N THR A 39 16.75 -12.24 -67.54
CA THR A 39 17.16 -11.07 -68.40
C THR A 39 16.01 -10.07 -68.71
N THR A 40 16.29 -8.95 -69.40
CA THR A 40 15.40 -7.82 -69.80
C THR A 40 14.62 -8.01 -71.13
N PRO A 41 13.54 -7.24 -71.43
CA PRO A 41 13.59 -5.96 -72.22
C PRO A 41 12.81 -4.78 -71.51
N SER A 42 13.02 -3.46 -71.69
CA SER A 42 13.21 -2.51 -72.83
C SER A 42 11.89 -2.08 -73.54
N ASN A 43 11.61 -0.80 -73.90
CA ASN A 43 12.46 0.41 -73.90
C ASN A 43 11.73 1.78 -74.11
N SER A 44 12.18 2.86 -73.42
CA SER A 44 12.31 4.28 -73.89
C SER A 44 11.07 5.16 -74.29
N PRO A 45 11.16 6.52 -74.42
CA PRO A 45 12.32 7.44 -74.31
C PRO A 45 12.20 8.64 -73.31
N GLY A 46 13.28 9.42 -73.14
CA GLY A 46 13.42 10.58 -72.22
C GLY A 46 13.30 11.98 -72.90
N PRO A 47 14.14 13.03 -72.60
CA PRO A 47 15.57 12.91 -72.22
C PRO A 47 16.19 14.01 -71.27
N LYS A 48 17.50 13.86 -70.94
CA LYS A 48 18.49 14.82 -70.34
C LYS A 48 18.28 15.24 -68.86
N GLY A 49 19.29 15.37 -67.99
CA GLY A 49 20.68 14.88 -67.99
C GLY A 49 21.79 15.92 -67.66
N LEU A 50 22.52 15.76 -66.53
CA LEU A 50 23.86 16.31 -66.24
C LEU A 50 24.46 15.68 -64.95
N VAL A 51 25.77 15.87 -64.67
CA VAL A 51 26.54 15.17 -63.59
C VAL A 51 27.58 16.13 -62.91
N PRO A 52 28.45 15.75 -61.92
CA PRO A 52 28.54 16.45 -60.63
C PRO A 52 29.87 17.21 -60.38
N LYS A 53 30.02 17.81 -59.18
CA LYS A 53 31.35 18.18 -58.61
C LYS A 53 31.36 18.38 -57.09
N THR A 54 32.56 18.35 -56.52
CA THR A 54 32.92 18.37 -55.08
C THR A 54 33.16 19.81 -54.54
N PRO A 55 33.28 20.01 -53.20
CA PRO A 55 33.16 21.33 -52.54
C PRO A 55 34.50 22.08 -52.32
N VAL A 56 34.44 23.37 -51.90
CA VAL A 56 35.34 23.99 -50.87
C VAL A 56 34.82 25.35 -50.37
N GLY A 57 35.19 25.71 -49.13
CA GLY A 57 34.64 26.77 -48.28
C GLY A 57 34.95 28.27 -48.55
N THR A 58 34.41 29.11 -47.66
CA THR A 58 34.77 30.53 -47.35
C THR A 58 34.42 31.59 -48.42
N SER A 59 34.37 32.91 -48.19
CA SER A 59 34.79 33.80 -47.07
C SER A 59 33.98 35.13 -47.15
N VAL A 60 34.03 36.21 -46.35
CA VAL A 60 34.45 36.69 -44.99
C VAL A 60 34.34 38.24 -45.04
N GLN A 61 34.09 38.99 -43.93
CA GLN A 61 34.58 40.38 -43.61
C GLN A 61 33.69 41.11 -42.54
N LYS A 62 34.10 42.15 -41.76
CA LYS A 62 35.40 42.53 -41.12
C LYS A 62 35.29 43.83 -40.27
N THR A 63 35.78 43.88 -39.02
CA THR A 63 36.35 45.07 -38.29
C THR A 63 36.80 44.62 -36.88
N ASN A 64 38.08 44.78 -36.48
CA ASN A 64 38.73 45.90 -35.73
C ASN A 64 38.27 46.05 -34.25
N GLN A 65 39.13 46.30 -33.24
CA GLN A 65 40.54 46.77 -33.22
C GLN A 65 41.27 46.53 -31.85
N LYS A 66 42.60 46.23 -31.85
CA LYS A 66 43.68 46.56 -30.85
C LYS A 66 43.53 46.19 -29.34
N SER A 67 44.58 45.98 -28.52
CA SER A 67 46.07 45.89 -28.74
C SER A 67 46.86 45.34 -27.52
N ASN A 68 47.94 44.58 -27.80
CA ASN A 68 49.25 44.38 -27.10
C ASN A 68 49.32 44.02 -25.59
N GLY A 69 50.32 43.26 -25.09
CA GLY A 69 51.50 42.62 -25.74
C GLY A 69 51.40 41.07 -25.79
N ASP A 70 52.31 40.22 -25.27
CA ASP A 70 53.77 40.21 -24.91
C ASP A 70 54.06 38.82 -24.26
N LYS A 71 55.26 38.21 -24.05
CA LYS A 71 56.67 38.21 -24.54
C LYS A 71 57.36 36.96 -23.88
N LYS A 72 58.45 36.29 -24.32
CA LYS A 72 59.33 36.34 -25.52
C LYS A 72 60.27 35.10 -25.56
N GLY A 73 60.09 34.15 -26.50
CA GLY A 73 61.09 33.12 -26.88
C GLY A 73 60.83 31.68 -26.37
N SER A 74 61.48 30.61 -26.90
CA SER A 74 62.40 30.52 -28.07
C SER A 74 62.74 29.06 -28.49
N ILE A 75 63.00 28.84 -29.80
CA ILE A 75 63.86 27.77 -30.42
C ILE A 75 63.33 26.31 -30.51
N SER A 76 63.13 25.85 -31.76
CA SER A 76 63.56 24.59 -32.46
C SER A 76 63.40 23.18 -31.79
N SER A 77 63.45 22.00 -32.45
CA SER A 77 63.28 21.54 -33.87
C SER A 77 63.52 20.00 -34.00
N THR A 78 62.74 19.26 -34.81
CA THR A 78 63.05 17.96 -35.52
C THR A 78 63.63 16.75 -34.74
N SER A 79 63.41 15.47 -35.09
CA SER A 79 62.72 14.77 -36.21
C SER A 79 61.65 13.80 -35.65
N SER A 80 61.37 12.52 -36.00
CA SER A 80 61.76 11.47 -37.02
C SER A 80 60.67 10.36 -36.95
N GLU A 81 60.37 9.44 -37.90
CA GLU A 81 61.14 8.58 -38.84
C GLU A 81 61.86 7.39 -38.17
N LEU A 82 61.79 6.11 -38.61
CA LEU A 82 61.11 5.36 -39.71
C LEU A 82 60.63 3.99 -39.13
N ALA A 83 59.50 3.36 -39.49
CA ALA A 83 59.12 2.68 -40.75
C ALA A 83 59.98 1.45 -41.15
N GLY A 84 59.37 0.25 -41.26
CA GLY A 84 60.02 -0.98 -41.76
C GLY A 84 59.07 -2.20 -41.94
N PRO A 85 59.31 -3.16 -42.87
CA PRO A 85 58.21 -3.84 -43.60
C PRO A 85 58.36 -5.37 -43.87
N ASN A 86 57.51 -5.90 -44.78
CA ASN A 86 57.51 -7.22 -45.46
C ASN A 86 56.93 -8.42 -44.67
N LYS A 87 55.92 -9.16 -45.18
CA LYS A 87 55.81 -10.05 -46.37
C LYS A 87 56.57 -11.40 -46.23
N LYS A 88 55.84 -12.52 -46.12
CA LYS A 88 55.66 -13.51 -47.22
C LYS A 88 54.67 -14.65 -46.89
N THR A 89 54.34 -15.42 -47.93
CA THR A 89 53.40 -16.56 -47.99
C THR A 89 54.16 -17.89 -48.14
N ILE A 90 53.43 -19.02 -48.16
CA ILE A 90 53.78 -20.41 -48.61
C ILE A 90 54.12 -21.38 -47.45
N GLU A 91 53.80 -22.69 -47.47
CA GLU A 91 52.65 -23.52 -47.93
C GLU A 91 52.93 -25.01 -47.53
N LEU A 92 51.98 -25.93 -47.79
CA LEU A 92 52.15 -27.40 -47.99
C LEU A 92 52.44 -28.37 -46.80
N ARG A 93 51.35 -29.05 -46.37
CA ARG A 93 51.12 -30.53 -46.35
C ARG A 93 52.20 -31.55 -45.91
N VAL A 94 51.77 -32.50 -45.06
CA VAL A 94 51.78 -33.99 -45.18
C VAL A 94 51.13 -34.56 -43.89
N ASP A 95 50.01 -35.31 -43.91
CA ASP A 95 49.87 -36.79 -43.99
C ASP A 95 50.62 -37.57 -42.88
N THR A 96 50.13 -38.65 -42.21
CA THR A 96 48.92 -39.51 -42.35
C THR A 96 48.66 -40.36 -41.07
N LYS A 97 47.48 -41.03 -40.98
CA LYS A 97 47.08 -42.17 -40.09
C LYS A 97 46.94 -41.90 -38.57
N GLY A 98 46.10 -42.62 -37.80
CA GLY A 98 44.96 -43.50 -38.15
C GLY A 98 44.91 -44.86 -37.43
N GLU A 99 43.77 -45.16 -36.76
CA GLU A 99 43.25 -46.50 -36.38
C GLU A 99 44.06 -47.30 -35.31
N TRP A 100 43.57 -48.21 -34.45
CA TRP A 100 42.28 -48.86 -34.04
C TRP A 100 42.51 -49.42 -32.58
N ALA A 101 41.60 -50.02 -31.78
CA ALA A 101 40.14 -50.07 -31.58
C ALA A 101 39.85 -51.01 -30.35
N VAL A 102 38.64 -51.61 -30.24
CA VAL A 102 38.26 -52.81 -29.42
C VAL A 102 37.76 -52.60 -27.96
N GLU A 103 36.74 -53.40 -27.58
CA GLU A 103 36.10 -53.52 -26.26
C GLU A 103 36.61 -54.77 -25.45
N PRO A 104 35.81 -55.63 -24.78
CA PRO A 104 35.61 -55.57 -23.31
C PRO A 104 35.96 -56.86 -22.53
N SER A 105 36.12 -56.79 -21.20
CA SER A 105 35.83 -57.90 -20.25
C SER A 105 35.81 -57.43 -18.77
N GLN A 106 34.85 -57.99 -17.98
CA GLN A 106 34.94 -58.66 -16.66
C GLN A 106 36.01 -58.23 -15.59
N GLU A 107 35.80 -58.37 -14.26
CA GLU A 107 34.77 -59.11 -13.50
C GLU A 107 34.58 -58.58 -12.03
N ASN A 108 33.40 -58.83 -11.46
CA ASN A 108 32.95 -59.20 -10.09
C ASN A 108 33.93 -59.22 -8.85
N ASP A 109 33.49 -59.32 -7.57
CA ASP A 109 32.22 -59.77 -6.97
C ASP A 109 31.95 -59.31 -5.50
N VAL A 110 30.75 -59.64 -4.97
CA VAL A 110 30.35 -59.88 -3.54
C VAL A 110 30.35 -58.68 -2.55
N GLU A 111 29.29 -58.39 -1.78
CA GLU A 111 27.92 -58.95 -1.60
C GLU A 111 26.88 -57.76 -1.44
N GLU A 112 25.71 -57.74 -0.77
CA GLU A 112 25.05 -58.67 0.17
C GLU A 112 23.51 -58.79 0.02
N LYS A 113 23.01 -59.97 0.42
CA LYS A 113 21.65 -60.40 0.85
C LYS A 113 20.43 -59.45 0.72
N ARG A 114 19.42 -60.01 0.04
CA ARG A 114 17.99 -59.92 0.37
C ARG A 114 17.47 -61.27 0.86
N ILE A 115 16.32 -61.29 1.55
CA ILE A 115 15.23 -62.31 1.59
C ILE A 115 14.07 -61.67 2.40
N GLY A 116 12.77 -61.86 2.15
CA GLY A 116 12.06 -62.53 1.04
C GLY A 116 10.63 -62.95 1.42
N GLU A 117 9.67 -62.77 0.49
CA GLU A 117 8.37 -63.52 0.41
C GLU A 117 7.30 -63.34 1.53
N THR A 118 6.00 -63.70 1.40
CA THR A 118 5.15 -64.17 0.26
C THR A 118 3.68 -63.68 0.41
N SER A 119 2.79 -64.00 -0.56
CA SER A 119 1.37 -63.58 -0.64
C SER A 119 0.34 -64.62 -0.17
N SER A 120 -0.91 -64.18 0.11
CA SER A 120 -2.12 -65.02 0.04
C SER A 120 -3.33 -64.27 -0.59
N LYS A 121 -4.42 -65.00 -0.87
CA LYS A 121 -5.64 -64.56 -1.60
C LYS A 121 -6.92 -65.06 -0.89
N VAL A 122 -8.08 -64.66 -1.43
CA VAL A 122 -9.35 -65.43 -1.59
C VAL A 122 -10.58 -64.91 -0.80
N GLU A 123 -11.59 -64.44 -1.58
CA GLU A 123 -13.06 -64.44 -1.40
C GLU A 123 -13.74 -63.89 -0.10
N GLY A 124 -15.06 -63.62 -0.20
CA GLY A 124 -15.92 -63.26 0.95
C GLY A 124 -17.01 -62.22 0.63
N SER A 125 -18.20 -62.64 0.20
CA SER A 125 -19.28 -61.75 -0.28
C SER A 125 -20.39 -61.44 0.75
N SER A 126 -21.15 -60.38 0.45
CA SER A 126 -22.62 -60.22 0.64
C SER A 126 -23.21 -59.39 1.81
N SER A 127 -24.52 -59.12 1.70
CA SER A 127 -25.40 -58.16 2.43
C SER A 127 -25.10 -56.68 2.13
N ILE A 128 -25.92 -55.86 1.43
CA ILE A 128 -27.37 -55.75 1.16
C ILE A 128 -28.19 -55.14 2.30
N SER A 129 -28.48 -53.84 2.20
CA SER A 129 -29.87 -53.33 2.12
C SER A 129 -29.93 -51.82 1.76
N LYS A 130 -30.93 -51.45 0.96
CA LYS A 130 -31.58 -50.11 0.92
C LYS A 130 -33.02 -50.29 1.46
N PRO A 131 -33.75 -49.24 1.86
CA PRO A 131 -34.43 -48.33 0.91
C PRO A 131 -33.99 -46.85 1.13
N SER A 132 -34.30 -45.80 0.32
CA SER A 132 -35.48 -45.46 -0.51
C SER A 132 -36.69 -45.01 0.35
N ASP A 133 -37.57 -44.06 0.01
CA ASP A 133 -37.56 -42.91 -0.91
C ASP A 133 -38.11 -41.68 -0.08
N ILE A 134 -38.50 -40.48 -0.53
CA ILE A 134 -39.45 -40.02 -1.57
C ILE A 134 -39.23 -38.51 -1.76
N ALA A 135 -39.48 -37.99 -2.97
CA ALA A 135 -39.42 -36.55 -3.26
C ALA A 135 -40.77 -35.82 -3.13
N ARG A 136 -40.74 -34.55 -2.70
CA ARG A 136 -41.56 -33.42 -3.20
C ARG A 136 -41.11 -32.11 -2.52
N GLY A 137 -41.17 -31.00 -3.25
CA GLY A 137 -41.03 -29.65 -2.70
C GLY A 137 -42.23 -28.79 -3.09
N ILE A 138 -42.35 -27.60 -2.50
CA ILE A 138 -43.20 -26.46 -2.91
C ILE A 138 -42.78 -25.22 -2.08
N GLN A 139 -43.29 -24.05 -2.45
CA GLN A 139 -43.20 -22.72 -1.79
C GLN A 139 -43.08 -22.76 -0.24
N GLY A 140 -42.43 -21.83 0.46
CA GLY A 140 -42.19 -20.40 0.21
C GLY A 140 -42.76 -19.56 1.38
N ILE A 141 -42.67 -18.23 1.32
CA ILE A 141 -43.26 -17.23 2.27
C ILE A 141 -42.44 -16.91 3.56
N GLU A 142 -42.01 -15.64 3.61
CA GLU A 142 -41.84 -14.67 4.73
C GLU A 142 -41.12 -15.02 6.05
N ASN A 143 -40.17 -14.15 6.42
CA ASN A 143 -39.58 -14.06 7.76
C ASN A 143 -40.46 -13.23 8.70
N GLY A 144 -40.94 -13.83 9.79
CA GLY A 144 -41.65 -13.15 10.87
C GLY A 144 -40.71 -12.57 11.95
N SER A 145 -41.16 -11.50 12.59
CA SER A 145 -40.52 -10.86 13.75
C SER A 145 -40.35 -11.83 14.94
N VAL A 146 -39.25 -11.70 15.69
CA VAL A 146 -39.09 -12.27 17.03
C VAL A 146 -38.66 -11.18 18.00
N GLY A 147 -39.40 -11.03 19.10
CA GLY A 147 -39.08 -10.14 20.21
C GLY A 147 -39.00 -10.91 21.54
N LYS A 148 -38.29 -10.31 22.50
CA LYS A 148 -38.15 -10.66 23.93
C LYS A 148 -39.09 -11.75 24.51
N VAL A 149 -38.50 -12.75 25.16
CA VAL A 149 -38.75 -13.06 26.59
C VAL A 149 -37.45 -13.54 27.22
N LEU A 150 -37.13 -13.09 28.43
CA LEU A 150 -36.32 -13.84 29.41
C LEU A 150 -36.50 -13.21 30.80
N GLU A 151 -36.91 -14.02 31.77
CA GLU A 151 -37.01 -13.69 33.20
C GLU A 151 -36.17 -14.68 34.02
N ASP A 152 -35.73 -14.22 35.18
CA ASP A 152 -35.30 -14.95 36.39
C ASP A 152 -34.34 -16.14 36.30
N LEU A 153 -33.23 -16.02 37.06
CA LEU A 153 -33.03 -16.85 38.25
C LEU A 153 -31.98 -16.24 39.20
N ALA A 154 -32.29 -16.22 40.50
CA ALA A 154 -31.33 -16.04 41.60
C ALA A 154 -30.83 -17.43 42.08
N GLU A 155 -29.96 -17.64 43.07
CA GLU A 155 -29.47 -16.80 44.18
C GLU A 155 -28.15 -17.41 44.76
N ILE A 156 -27.72 -16.97 45.95
CA ILE A 156 -26.77 -17.55 46.93
C ILE A 156 -25.41 -16.81 47.07
N GLN A 157 -25.12 -16.37 48.31
CA GLN A 157 -23.86 -15.79 48.79
C GLN A 157 -23.03 -16.83 49.59
N PRO A 158 -21.76 -16.56 49.97
CA PRO A 158 -21.52 -15.87 51.26
C PRO A 158 -20.27 -14.96 51.38
N LYS A 159 -20.35 -14.00 52.32
CA LYS A 159 -19.36 -13.49 53.32
C LYS A 159 -17.88 -13.97 53.21
N GLY A 160 -16.83 -13.16 53.41
CA GLY A 160 -16.69 -11.73 53.74
C GLY A 160 -16.07 -11.42 55.12
N THR A 161 -14.92 -10.72 55.18
CA THR A 161 -14.28 -10.14 56.41
C THR A 161 -13.16 -9.12 56.10
N ALA A 162 -13.14 -7.98 56.83
CA ALA A 162 -12.00 -7.24 57.44
C ALA A 162 -10.70 -6.84 56.65
N SER A 163 -9.98 -5.74 56.95
CA SER A 163 -10.29 -4.48 57.67
C SER A 163 -9.12 -3.44 57.66
N LYS A 164 -9.43 -2.16 57.36
CA LYS A 164 -8.82 -0.87 57.84
C LYS A 164 -7.31 -0.52 57.66
N GLY A 165 -7.02 0.79 57.64
CA GLY A 165 -5.70 1.42 57.44
C GLY A 165 -5.63 2.12 56.07
N ASP A 166 -6.11 3.35 55.86
CA ASP A 166 -5.77 4.65 56.49
C ASP A 166 -4.34 5.11 56.09
N ASP A 167 -4.05 6.28 55.50
CA ASP A 167 -4.87 7.29 54.78
C ASP A 167 -3.93 8.24 53.96
N GLU A 168 -4.50 9.19 53.18
CA GLU A 168 -3.90 10.34 52.43
C GLU A 168 -3.94 10.33 50.88
N ASN A 169 -4.82 11.20 50.34
CA ASN A 169 -4.64 12.17 49.22
C ASN A 169 -3.77 11.81 47.99
N VAL A 170 -4.20 12.00 46.73
CA VAL A 170 -5.13 13.03 46.20
C VAL A 170 -6.03 12.45 45.09
N ALA A 171 -7.35 12.39 45.32
CA ALA A 171 -8.36 12.31 44.24
C ALA A 171 -9.80 12.53 44.76
N GLU A 172 -10.39 13.72 44.58
CA GLU A 172 -11.83 13.84 44.24
C GLU A 172 -12.25 15.26 43.79
N ALA A 173 -12.80 15.35 42.57
CA ALA A 173 -13.79 16.34 42.12
C ALA A 173 -14.21 16.02 40.67
N ILE A 174 -15.49 16.01 40.28
CA ILE A 174 -16.74 16.00 41.05
C ILE A 174 -17.81 15.28 40.21
N LEU A 175 -18.85 14.74 40.85
CA LEU A 175 -19.95 14.00 40.20
C LEU A 175 -21.23 14.86 40.12
N SER A 176 -22.17 14.41 39.27
CA SER A 176 -23.62 14.70 39.25
C SER A 176 -24.19 15.94 38.50
N ASP A 177 -25.53 16.01 38.55
CA ASP A 177 -26.43 17.12 38.22
C ASP A 177 -26.83 17.41 36.77
N LYS A 178 -27.48 16.39 36.17
CA LYS A 178 -28.70 16.66 35.38
C LYS A 178 -29.81 17.23 36.29
N GLN A 179 -29.87 18.55 36.50
CA GLN A 179 -31.14 19.31 36.54
C GLN A 179 -30.94 20.84 36.71
N ARG A 180 -31.96 21.60 36.27
CA ARG A 180 -32.18 23.04 36.53
C ARG A 180 -31.10 24.02 36.05
N LEU A 181 -31.31 24.56 34.84
CA LEU A 181 -30.95 25.97 34.59
C LEU A 181 -31.94 26.67 33.63
N ALA A 182 -33.17 26.85 34.12
CA ALA A 182 -34.04 27.90 33.64
C ALA A 182 -33.77 29.19 34.45
N LYS A 183 -33.75 30.35 33.79
CA LYS A 183 -33.60 31.71 34.35
C LYS A 183 -32.30 32.00 35.13
N ARG A 184 -31.41 32.80 34.52
CA ARG A 184 -31.20 34.22 34.94
C ARG A 184 -30.23 34.99 34.01
N LYS A 185 -30.82 35.69 33.04
CA LYS A 185 -30.56 37.12 32.76
C LYS A 185 -31.95 37.79 32.82
N MET A 186 -32.13 39.03 33.27
CA MET A 186 -31.18 40.02 33.81
C MET A 186 -31.52 40.30 35.28
N ASP A 187 -30.61 40.98 35.99
CA ASP A 187 -30.95 41.87 37.10
C ASP A 187 -30.00 43.07 36.97
N ASP A 188 -30.54 44.27 36.74
CA ASP A 188 -29.85 45.55 36.96
C ASP A 188 -30.90 46.67 37.11
N SER A 189 -30.54 47.74 37.81
CA SER A 189 -31.34 48.93 38.16
C SER A 189 -32.54 48.81 39.12
N VAL A 190 -32.25 49.13 40.39
CA VAL A 190 -32.92 50.14 41.26
C VAL A 190 -34.37 49.92 41.78
N ASP A 191 -34.55 50.28 43.06
CA ASP A 191 -35.82 50.34 43.79
C ASP A 191 -36.87 51.32 43.23
N ASP A 192 -38.14 50.87 43.25
CA ASP A 192 -39.19 51.63 43.94
C ASP A 192 -40.20 50.66 44.59
N LYS A 193 -40.74 51.04 45.75
CA LYS A 193 -41.75 50.30 46.54
C LYS A 193 -42.91 51.23 46.93
N GLY A 194 -43.66 51.69 45.93
CA GLY A 194 -44.86 52.52 46.11
C GLY A 194 -46.03 52.12 45.21
N THR A 195 -47.12 51.61 45.81
CA THR A 195 -48.49 51.60 45.24
C THR A 195 -48.66 51.09 43.78
N ASP A 196 -48.64 49.76 43.58
CA ASP A 196 -49.08 49.17 42.29
C ASP A 196 -49.94 47.88 42.41
N THR A 197 -50.40 47.54 43.61
CA THR A 197 -51.22 46.32 43.85
C THR A 197 -52.53 46.33 43.07
N ASP A 198 -53.15 47.50 42.88
CA ASP A 198 -54.38 47.64 42.08
C ASP A 198 -54.12 47.57 40.56
N LYS A 199 -53.01 48.14 40.06
CA LYS A 199 -52.72 48.09 38.61
C LYS A 199 -52.30 46.70 38.16
N LYS A 200 -51.58 45.94 38.99
CA LYS A 200 -51.11 44.60 38.61
C LYS A 200 -52.27 43.63 38.37
N LEU A 201 -53.32 43.70 39.20
CA LEU A 201 -54.58 42.99 38.97
C LEU A 201 -55.27 43.43 37.66
N THR A 202 -55.29 44.73 37.35
CA THR A 202 -55.85 45.20 36.06
C THR A 202 -55.00 44.79 34.86
N ASN A 203 -53.68 44.61 34.99
CA ASN A 203 -52.81 44.16 33.90
C ASN A 203 -52.93 42.66 33.65
N GLU A 204 -53.00 41.82 34.68
CA GLU A 204 -53.27 40.38 34.50
C GLU A 204 -54.70 40.15 33.98
N ALA A 205 -55.70 40.91 34.46
CA ALA A 205 -57.04 40.91 33.88
C ALA A 205 -57.05 41.42 32.43
N SER A 206 -56.29 42.46 32.09
CA SER A 206 -56.18 42.97 30.71
C SER A 206 -55.49 41.99 29.78
N LEU A 207 -54.45 41.30 30.22
CA LEU A 207 -53.82 40.20 29.47
C LEU A 207 -54.78 39.03 29.28
N LYS A 208 -55.49 38.62 30.34
CA LYS A 208 -56.47 37.53 30.27
C LYS A 208 -57.63 37.89 29.33
N SER A 209 -58.20 39.09 29.44
CA SER A 209 -59.28 39.53 28.54
C SER A 209 -58.81 39.87 27.13
N LYS A 210 -57.53 40.18 26.90
CA LYS A 210 -56.94 40.17 25.55
C LYS A 210 -56.88 38.77 24.98
N LEU A 211 -56.36 37.80 25.73
CA LEU A 211 -56.29 36.40 25.29
C LEU A 211 -57.68 35.81 25.06
N GLU A 212 -58.65 36.08 25.93
CA GLU A 212 -60.07 35.70 25.74
C GLU A 212 -60.69 36.37 24.50
N MET A 213 -60.31 37.62 24.20
CA MET A 213 -60.79 38.34 23.01
C MET A 213 -60.12 37.83 21.73
N GLU A 214 -58.83 37.53 21.76
CA GLU A 214 -58.06 36.95 20.66
C GLU A 214 -58.49 35.50 20.37
N GLU A 215 -58.77 34.71 21.42
CA GLU A 215 -59.32 33.35 21.32
C GLU A 215 -60.74 33.37 20.76
N LYS A 216 -61.60 34.28 21.22
CA LYS A 216 -62.96 34.48 20.66
C LYS A 216 -62.94 34.97 19.21
N LEU A 217 -62.02 35.86 18.85
CA LEU A 217 -61.82 36.29 17.45
C LEU A 217 -61.31 35.13 16.58
N ARG A 218 -60.46 34.25 17.12
CA ARG A 218 -60.03 33.00 16.47
C ARG A 218 -61.21 32.04 16.27
N GLU A 219 -62.07 31.84 17.27
CA GLU A 219 -63.28 31.01 17.13
C GLU A 219 -64.24 31.57 16.07
N GLU A 220 -64.53 32.88 16.10
CA GLU A 220 -65.39 33.55 15.13
C GLU A 220 -64.85 33.46 13.69
N GLU A 221 -63.54 33.62 13.50
CA GLU A 221 -62.88 33.46 12.21
C GLU A 221 -62.86 32.01 11.73
N ILE A 222 -62.60 31.02 12.60
CA ILE A 222 -62.69 29.59 12.28
C ILE A 222 -64.11 29.19 11.89
N VAL A 223 -65.14 29.69 12.59
CA VAL A 223 -66.54 29.47 12.21
C VAL A 223 -66.85 30.07 10.84
N ARG A 224 -66.42 31.30 10.56
CA ARG A 224 -66.59 31.94 9.24
C ARG A 224 -65.93 31.12 8.12
N LEU A 225 -64.70 30.66 8.35
CA LEU A 225 -63.95 29.85 7.38
C LEU A 225 -64.59 28.48 7.18
N ALA A 226 -65.12 27.85 8.23
CA ALA A 226 -65.83 26.57 8.11
C ALA A 226 -67.10 26.69 7.28
N GLU A 227 -67.90 27.75 7.47
CA GLU A 227 -69.08 28.02 6.63
C GLU A 227 -68.70 28.32 5.18
N GLU A 228 -67.70 29.18 4.96
CA GLU A 228 -67.25 29.55 3.62
C GLU A 228 -66.68 28.36 2.84
N ASN A 229 -65.82 27.55 3.45
CA ASN A 229 -65.26 26.36 2.82
C ASN A 229 -66.33 25.28 2.58
N PHE A 230 -67.31 25.15 3.48
CA PHE A 230 -68.45 24.25 3.29
C PHE A 230 -69.32 24.68 2.09
N LEU A 231 -69.62 25.98 1.96
CA LEU A 231 -70.37 26.54 0.82
C LEU A 231 -69.61 26.43 -0.51
N ARG A 232 -68.27 26.51 -0.49
CA ARG A 232 -67.40 26.32 -1.66
C ARG A 232 -67.17 24.84 -2.03
N GLY A 233 -67.55 23.89 -1.16
CA GLY A 233 -67.31 22.47 -1.36
C GLY A 233 -65.86 22.02 -1.13
N ASN A 234 -65.06 22.80 -0.41
CA ASN A 234 -63.65 22.49 -0.16
C ASN A 234 -63.52 21.32 0.84
N LYS A 235 -62.71 20.31 0.49
CA LYS A 235 -62.41 19.14 1.36
C LYS A 235 -61.72 19.55 2.67
N ILE A 236 -60.83 20.56 2.63
CA ILE A 236 -60.01 21.00 3.77
C ILE A 236 -59.96 22.53 3.91
N PHE A 237 -59.60 23.01 5.10
CA PHE A 237 -59.00 24.34 5.30
C PHE A 237 -58.02 24.33 6.48
N ALA A 238 -57.24 25.40 6.64
CA ALA A 238 -56.33 25.59 7.76
C ALA A 238 -56.54 26.96 8.42
N TYR A 239 -56.23 27.06 9.71
CA TYR A 239 -56.20 28.31 10.46
C TYR A 239 -54.84 28.48 11.17
N PRO A 240 -54.22 29.67 11.12
CA PRO A 240 -54.52 30.80 10.24
C PRO A 240 -54.38 30.43 8.75
N GLN A 241 -55.08 31.16 7.86
CA GLN A 241 -55.04 30.89 6.41
C GLN A 241 -53.62 31.03 5.80
N VAL A 242 -52.86 32.02 6.29
CA VAL A 242 -51.42 32.16 5.97
C VAL A 242 -50.63 31.46 7.06
N VAL A 243 -50.07 30.30 6.73
CA VAL A 243 -49.22 29.53 7.63
C VAL A 243 -47.79 30.08 7.58
N LYS A 244 -47.17 30.20 8.75
CA LYS A 244 -45.80 30.70 8.93
C LYS A 244 -44.95 29.70 9.73
N PRO A 245 -43.62 29.77 9.67
CA PRO A 245 -42.75 28.91 10.47
C PRO A 245 -42.81 29.27 11.95
N ASP A 246 -42.46 28.32 12.81
CA ASP A 246 -42.46 28.43 14.28
C ASP A 246 -43.85 28.72 14.88
N GLN A 247 -44.92 28.36 14.16
CA GLN A 247 -46.31 28.72 14.48
C GLN A 247 -47.17 27.48 14.75
N GLY A 248 -48.13 27.58 15.67
CA GLY A 248 -49.23 26.62 15.77
C GLY A 248 -50.25 26.82 14.64
N ILE A 249 -50.76 25.72 14.09
CA ILE A 249 -51.87 25.71 13.11
C ILE A 249 -52.92 24.67 13.48
N ASP A 250 -54.16 24.95 13.09
CA ASP A 250 -55.28 24.03 13.11
C ASP A 250 -55.60 23.60 11.67
N ILE A 251 -55.59 22.30 11.37
CA ILE A 251 -56.05 21.76 10.07
C ILE A 251 -57.41 21.10 10.24
N PHE A 252 -58.33 21.39 9.32
CA PHE A 252 -59.71 20.91 9.30
C PHE A 252 -59.99 20.10 8.03
N LEU A 253 -60.55 18.90 8.18
CA LEU A 253 -61.07 18.05 7.11
C LEU A 253 -62.59 17.96 7.22
N ASN A 254 -63.31 18.16 6.11
CA ASN A 254 -64.73 17.84 6.02
C ASN A 254 -64.88 16.36 5.65
N ARG A 255 -65.08 15.52 6.68
CA ARG A 255 -65.20 14.06 6.52
C ARG A 255 -66.26 13.68 5.48
N SER A 256 -67.39 14.41 5.44
CA SER A 256 -68.48 14.13 4.49
C SER A 256 -68.15 14.39 3.01
N LEU A 257 -67.05 15.10 2.71
CA LEU A 257 -66.53 15.34 1.35
C LEU A 257 -65.28 14.51 1.02
N SER A 258 -64.90 13.60 1.92
CA SER A 258 -63.69 12.77 1.82
C SER A 258 -64.01 11.30 1.54
N THR A 259 -63.02 10.53 1.09
CA THR A 259 -63.13 9.05 1.01
C THR A 259 -63.41 8.42 2.38
N LEU A 260 -63.02 9.09 3.46
CA LEU A 260 -63.19 8.68 4.86
C LEU A 260 -64.60 8.97 5.43
N SER A 261 -65.58 9.29 4.59
CA SER A 261 -66.95 9.68 4.96
C SER A 261 -67.66 8.76 5.96
N ASN A 262 -67.37 7.45 5.93
CA ASN A 262 -67.98 6.45 6.83
C ASN A 262 -67.07 6.03 8.00
N GLU A 263 -65.83 6.53 8.07
CA GLU A 263 -64.81 6.02 9.00
C GLU A 263 -65.00 6.57 10.42
N PRO A 264 -64.79 5.74 11.48
CA PRO A 264 -65.03 6.13 12.87
C PRO A 264 -63.87 6.92 13.50
N GLU A 265 -62.65 6.72 13.01
CA GLU A 265 -61.45 7.41 13.43
C GLU A 265 -60.71 7.94 12.21
N ILE A 266 -60.18 9.15 12.30
CA ILE A 266 -59.42 9.81 11.23
C ILE A 266 -58.11 10.31 11.79
N PHE A 267 -57.05 10.12 11.02
CA PHE A 267 -55.72 10.59 11.29
C PHE A 267 -55.22 11.40 10.10
N ILE A 268 -54.45 12.45 10.36
CA ILE A 268 -53.55 13.05 9.38
C ILE A 268 -52.19 12.35 9.53
N MET A 269 -51.55 12.04 8.41
CA MET A 269 -50.15 11.65 8.35
C MET A 269 -49.45 12.56 7.35
N GLY A 270 -48.32 13.14 7.75
CA GLY A 270 -47.62 14.12 6.94
C GLY A 270 -46.16 14.29 7.33
N ALA A 271 -45.52 15.22 6.65
CA ALA A 271 -44.17 15.68 6.91
C ALA A 271 -44.00 17.09 6.31
N PHE A 272 -42.87 17.73 6.57
CA PHE A 272 -42.55 19.04 6.03
C PHE A 272 -41.55 18.92 4.87
N ASN A 273 -41.57 19.91 3.98
CA ASN A 273 -40.60 20.10 2.89
C ASN A 273 -40.47 18.87 1.96
N ASP A 274 -41.53 18.56 1.19
CA ASP A 274 -41.57 17.46 0.22
C ASP A 274 -41.31 16.09 0.85
N TRP A 275 -41.94 15.86 2.01
CA TRP A 275 -41.73 14.72 2.91
C TRP A 275 -40.31 14.54 3.49
N ARG A 276 -39.39 15.51 3.33
CA ARG A 276 -37.96 15.39 3.73
C ARG A 276 -37.67 15.80 5.19
N TRP A 277 -38.64 16.35 5.94
CA TRP A 277 -38.41 16.88 7.29
C TRP A 277 -39.52 16.51 8.28
N LYS A 278 -39.13 16.03 9.48
CA LYS A 278 -39.98 15.82 10.67
C LYS A 278 -41.40 15.30 10.35
N SER A 279 -41.53 14.01 10.05
CA SER A 279 -42.85 13.39 9.87
C SER A 279 -43.69 13.43 11.14
N PHE A 280 -45.02 13.47 10.95
CA PHE A 280 -46.01 13.57 12.01
C PHE A 280 -47.24 12.74 11.68
N THR A 281 -47.89 12.20 12.73
CA THR A 281 -49.20 11.55 12.63
C THR A 281 -50.06 12.00 13.80
N PHE A 282 -51.22 12.60 13.53
CA PHE A 282 -52.13 13.08 14.57
C PHE A 282 -53.55 12.57 14.34
N ARG A 283 -54.25 12.24 15.44
CA ARG A 283 -55.69 11.95 15.42
C ARG A 283 -56.46 13.25 15.22
N LEU A 284 -57.43 13.25 14.31
CA LEU A 284 -58.41 14.32 14.19
C LEU A 284 -59.58 14.10 15.16
N ASN A 285 -60.07 15.19 15.74
CA ASN A 285 -61.21 15.21 16.65
C ASN A 285 -62.40 15.88 15.95
N LYS A 286 -63.61 15.36 16.14
CA LYS A 286 -64.82 15.96 15.58
C LYS A 286 -65.09 17.32 16.24
N THR A 287 -65.35 18.35 15.42
CA THR A 287 -65.63 19.71 15.89
C THR A 287 -67.13 19.96 16.08
N GLN A 288 -67.48 21.12 16.66
CA GLN A 288 -68.86 21.63 16.74
C GLN A 288 -69.22 22.57 15.57
N LEU A 289 -68.38 22.63 14.53
CA LEU A 289 -68.55 23.52 13.38
C LEU A 289 -69.66 23.03 12.46
N LYS A 290 -70.22 23.93 11.64
CA LYS A 290 -71.32 23.63 10.72
C LYS A 290 -70.83 22.83 9.51
N GLY A 291 -70.95 21.51 9.62
CA GLY A 291 -70.50 20.51 8.64
C GLY A 291 -70.00 19.26 9.38
N ASP A 292 -69.55 18.22 8.67
CA ASP A 292 -68.84 17.11 9.33
C ASP A 292 -67.34 17.43 9.39
N TRP A 293 -67.01 18.56 10.03
CA TRP A 293 -65.64 19.06 10.18
C TRP A 293 -64.93 18.40 11.35
N TRP A 294 -63.74 17.85 11.08
CA TRP A 294 -62.85 17.23 12.05
C TRP A 294 -61.50 17.94 11.99
N SER A 295 -60.83 18.13 13.13
CA SER A 295 -59.58 18.91 13.19
C SER A 295 -58.51 18.36 14.11
N CYS A 296 -57.28 18.77 13.86
CA CYS A 296 -56.13 18.57 14.73
C CYS A 296 -55.28 19.86 14.76
N GLN A 297 -54.65 20.13 15.89
CA GLN A 297 -53.70 21.23 16.05
C GLN A 297 -52.28 20.68 16.11
N PHE A 298 -51.33 21.29 15.40
CA PHE A 298 -49.91 20.99 15.51
C PHE A 298 -49.04 22.22 15.22
N HIS A 299 -47.75 22.10 15.50
CA HIS A 299 -46.77 23.18 15.32
C HIS A 299 -45.95 22.96 14.04
N VAL A 300 -45.76 24.03 13.27
CA VAL A 300 -44.98 24.07 12.03
C VAL A 300 -43.54 24.46 12.36
N PRO A 301 -42.55 23.57 12.16
CA PRO A 301 -41.15 23.87 12.46
C PRO A 301 -40.65 25.12 11.73
N LYS A 302 -39.73 25.85 12.35
CA LYS A 302 -39.08 27.05 11.78
C LYS A 302 -38.36 26.81 10.43
N GLU A 303 -38.03 25.56 10.12
CA GLU A 303 -37.31 25.17 8.90
C GLU A 303 -38.24 24.89 7.70
N SER A 304 -39.56 24.98 7.89
CA SER A 304 -40.55 24.57 6.89
C SER A 304 -40.90 25.67 5.88
N TYR A 305 -40.89 25.34 4.59
CA TYR A 305 -41.55 26.09 3.50
C TYR A 305 -42.82 25.39 2.98
N LYS A 306 -43.00 24.11 3.32
CA LYS A 306 -44.14 23.29 2.88
C LYS A 306 -44.54 22.29 3.97
N ILE A 307 -45.82 21.97 4.01
CA ILE A 307 -46.39 20.85 4.75
C ILE A 307 -47.04 19.93 3.73
N ASP A 308 -46.73 18.64 3.74
CA ASP A 308 -47.23 17.59 2.84
C ASP A 308 -47.96 16.54 3.68
N PHE A 309 -49.18 16.15 3.29
CA PHE A 309 -49.99 15.23 4.10
C PHE A 309 -51.11 14.50 3.34
N VAL A 310 -51.54 13.40 3.95
CA VAL A 310 -52.73 12.62 3.59
C VAL A 310 -53.59 12.37 4.84
N PHE A 311 -54.87 12.06 4.65
CA PHE A 311 -55.72 11.57 5.74
C PHE A 311 -55.98 10.08 5.59
N PHE A 312 -56.16 9.36 6.70
CA PHE A 312 -56.42 7.92 6.68
C PHE A 312 -57.16 7.43 7.93
N ASN A 313 -57.74 6.23 7.85
CA ASN A 313 -58.51 5.62 8.94
C ASN A 313 -57.65 4.84 9.97
N GLY A 314 -56.32 5.04 9.97
CA GLY A 314 -55.39 4.25 10.78
C GLY A 314 -55.07 2.87 10.21
N GLN A 315 -55.67 2.46 9.08
CA GLN A 315 -55.55 1.12 8.51
C GLN A 315 -55.20 1.17 7.01
N ASN A 316 -56.21 1.11 6.14
CA ASN A 316 -56.05 0.92 4.69
C ASN A 316 -56.92 1.85 3.83
N VAL A 317 -57.78 2.69 4.42
CA VAL A 317 -58.56 3.70 3.68
C VAL A 317 -57.85 5.05 3.84
N TYR A 318 -57.56 5.69 2.71
CA TYR A 318 -56.84 6.96 2.61
C TYR A 318 -57.67 7.98 1.80
N ASP A 319 -57.59 9.25 2.17
CA ASP A 319 -57.83 10.38 1.27
C ASP A 319 -56.49 11.06 0.99
N ASN A 320 -56.00 10.86 -0.23
CA ASN A 320 -54.81 11.52 -0.78
C ASN A 320 -55.20 12.52 -1.88
N ASN A 321 -56.36 13.15 -1.78
CA ASN A 321 -56.80 14.24 -2.66
C ASN A 321 -56.67 13.86 -4.16
N ASP A 322 -57.33 12.75 -4.51
CA ASP A 322 -57.51 12.29 -5.88
C ASP A 322 -56.15 12.05 -6.60
N GLU A 323 -55.34 11.17 -5.99
CA GLU A 323 -53.98 10.77 -6.39
C GLU A 323 -52.87 11.84 -6.23
N LYS A 324 -53.11 12.90 -5.43
CA LYS A 324 -52.13 13.96 -5.16
C LYS A 324 -52.22 14.49 -3.72
N ASP A 325 -51.29 14.08 -2.88
CA ASP A 325 -51.12 14.51 -1.48
C ASP A 325 -51.52 15.99 -1.26
N PHE A 326 -52.26 16.25 -0.18
CA PHE A 326 -52.58 17.61 0.23
C PHE A 326 -51.27 18.33 0.62
N TYR A 327 -51.18 19.61 0.30
CA TYR A 327 -50.07 20.43 0.79
C TYR A 327 -50.52 21.84 1.19
N ILE A 328 -49.74 22.45 2.08
CA ILE A 328 -49.87 23.84 2.50
C ILE A 328 -48.50 24.50 2.35
N ALA A 329 -48.43 25.66 1.70
CA ALA A 329 -47.22 26.48 1.64
C ALA A 329 -47.04 27.26 2.96
N VAL A 330 -45.79 27.45 3.38
CA VAL A 330 -45.43 28.17 4.61
C VAL A 330 -44.68 29.45 4.24
N GLU A 331 -45.33 30.60 4.43
CA GLU A 331 -44.80 31.90 4.03
C GLU A 331 -43.73 32.42 5.01
N GLY A 332 -42.57 32.81 4.47
CA GLY A 332 -41.44 33.31 5.26
C GLY A 332 -40.53 32.22 5.85
N GLY A 333 -40.69 30.96 5.41
CA GLY A 333 -39.77 29.86 5.72
C GLY A 333 -38.41 29.95 5.02
N MET A 334 -37.55 28.96 5.29
CA MET A 334 -36.32 28.73 4.51
C MET A 334 -36.68 28.43 3.05
N ASP A 335 -36.01 29.04 2.07
CA ASP A 335 -36.13 28.57 0.69
C ASP A 335 -35.50 27.16 0.52
N LEU A 336 -35.73 26.53 -0.63
CA LEU A 336 -35.24 25.18 -0.93
C LEU A 336 -33.72 25.05 -0.78
N ILE A 337 -32.94 26.06 -1.17
CA ILE A 337 -31.48 26.05 -1.11
C ILE A 337 -31.00 26.23 0.34
N ALA A 338 -31.63 27.13 1.09
CA ALA A 338 -31.38 27.31 2.52
C ALA A 338 -31.73 26.04 3.32
N PHE A 339 -32.82 25.35 2.98
CA PHE A 339 -33.21 24.08 3.60
C PHE A 339 -32.25 22.95 3.23
N GLU A 340 -31.73 22.88 2.00
CA GLU A 340 -30.70 21.91 1.64
C GLU A 340 -29.35 22.15 2.33
N ASP A 341 -28.92 23.40 2.45
CA ASP A 341 -27.71 23.75 3.20
C ASP A 341 -27.88 23.45 4.71
N PHE A 342 -29.10 23.60 5.24
CA PHE A 342 -29.46 23.16 6.59
C PHE A 342 -29.43 21.62 6.74
N LEU A 343 -29.97 20.86 5.78
CA LEU A 343 -29.88 19.39 5.79
C LEU A 343 -28.42 18.89 5.72
N LEU A 344 -27.53 19.60 5.03
CA LEU A 344 -26.09 19.31 5.06
C LEU A 344 -25.47 19.59 6.44
N ASP A 345 -25.89 20.65 7.12
CA ASP A 345 -25.41 21.00 8.46
C ASP A 345 -25.85 19.98 9.53
N GLU A 346 -27.10 19.51 9.47
CA GLU A 346 -27.60 18.41 10.32
C GLU A 346 -26.89 17.08 9.99
N LYS A 347 -26.76 16.74 8.69
CA LYS A 347 -26.03 15.53 8.26
C LYS A 347 -24.57 15.56 8.70
N ARG A 348 -23.91 16.72 8.74
CA ARG A 348 -22.54 16.84 9.27
C ARG A 348 -22.48 16.48 10.76
N LYS A 349 -23.40 17.01 11.57
CA LYS A 349 -23.49 16.70 13.01
C LYS A 349 -23.80 15.21 13.25
N GLU A 350 -24.66 14.62 12.42
CA GLU A 350 -24.95 13.19 12.46
C GLU A 350 -23.71 12.35 12.14
N LEU A 351 -22.98 12.68 11.06
CA LEU A 351 -21.72 12.01 10.71
C LEU A 351 -20.64 12.19 11.78
N GLU A 352 -20.49 13.39 12.37
CA GLU A 352 -19.59 13.65 13.50
C GLU A 352 -19.95 12.82 14.74
N LYS A 353 -21.25 12.58 14.99
CA LYS A 353 -21.74 11.74 16.07
C LYS A 353 -21.47 10.26 15.79
N LEU A 354 -21.84 9.77 14.60
CA LEU A 354 -21.63 8.40 14.16
C LEU A 354 -20.13 8.03 14.17
N ALA A 355 -19.25 8.95 13.75
CA ALA A 355 -17.81 8.76 13.80
C ALA A 355 -17.29 8.59 15.24
N LYS A 356 -17.83 9.32 16.22
CA LYS A 356 -17.50 9.17 17.65
C LYS A 356 -17.99 7.82 18.19
N GLU A 357 -19.25 7.46 17.91
CA GLU A 357 -19.84 6.17 18.31
C GLU A 357 -19.18 4.96 17.61
N GLN A 358 -18.62 5.14 16.41
CA GLN A 358 -17.84 4.12 15.72
C GLN A 358 -16.44 3.99 16.33
N ALA A 359 -15.72 5.09 16.54
CA ALA A 359 -14.39 5.07 17.16
C ALA A 359 -14.42 4.49 18.59
N GLU A 360 -15.50 4.71 19.34
CA GLU A 360 -15.70 4.08 20.66
C GLU A 360 -15.92 2.55 20.54
N ARG A 361 -16.75 2.10 19.60
CA ARG A 361 -16.95 0.66 19.32
C ARG A 361 -15.70 -0.03 18.79
N GLU A 362 -14.90 0.65 17.97
CA GLU A 362 -13.64 0.14 17.45
C GLU A 362 -12.61 -0.06 18.57
N ARG A 363 -12.50 0.90 19.51
CA ARG A 363 -11.69 0.76 20.73
C ARG A 363 -12.15 -0.42 21.60
N GLN A 364 -13.45 -0.55 21.85
CA GLN A 364 -14.01 -1.67 22.62
C GLN A 364 -13.73 -3.02 21.95
N ALA A 365 -13.86 -3.11 20.62
CA ALA A 365 -13.56 -4.32 19.85
C ALA A 365 -12.06 -4.61 19.75
N GLU A 366 -11.19 -3.61 19.74
CA GLU A 366 -9.73 -3.78 19.86
C GLU A 366 -9.32 -4.26 21.26
N GLU A 367 -9.89 -3.69 22.32
CA GLU A 367 -9.63 -4.12 23.70
C GLU A 367 -10.10 -5.55 23.96
N GLN A 368 -11.29 -5.94 23.48
CA GLN A 368 -11.77 -7.32 23.55
C GLN A 368 -10.81 -8.29 22.83
N ARG A 369 -10.36 -7.95 21.61
CA ARG A 369 -9.38 -8.75 20.87
C ARG A 369 -8.01 -8.80 21.56
N ARG A 370 -7.60 -7.73 22.25
CA ARG A 370 -6.38 -7.70 23.08
C ARG A 370 -6.48 -8.71 24.22
N ILE A 371 -7.61 -8.72 24.95
CA ILE A 371 -7.86 -9.66 26.06
C ILE A 371 -7.87 -11.11 25.57
N GLU A 372 -8.53 -11.39 24.44
CA GLU A 372 -8.57 -12.73 23.84
C GLU A 372 -7.18 -13.20 23.37
N ALA A 373 -6.41 -12.32 22.70
CA ALA A 373 -5.05 -12.62 22.27
C ALA A 373 -4.09 -12.81 23.46
N GLU A 374 -4.17 -11.96 24.48
CA GLU A 374 -3.37 -12.05 25.70
C GLU A 374 -3.64 -13.36 26.45
N LYS A 375 -4.91 -13.77 26.54
CA LYS A 375 -5.28 -15.08 27.10
C LYS A 375 -4.71 -16.24 26.28
N ALA A 376 -4.88 -16.23 24.95
CA ALA A 376 -4.37 -17.30 24.08
C ALA A 376 -2.84 -17.41 24.13
N ALA A 377 -2.14 -16.27 24.15
CA ALA A 377 -0.69 -16.24 24.32
C ALA A 377 -0.27 -16.73 25.72
N SER A 378 -0.99 -16.34 26.78
CA SER A 378 -0.72 -16.83 28.14
C SER A 378 -1.01 -18.32 28.33
N GLU A 379 -1.89 -18.92 27.53
CA GLU A 379 -2.07 -20.38 27.46
C GLU A 379 -0.92 -21.05 26.68
N ALA A 380 -0.41 -20.41 25.62
CA ALA A 380 0.75 -20.89 24.87
C ALA A 380 2.07 -20.86 25.69
N ASP A 381 2.37 -19.76 26.39
CA ASP A 381 3.54 -19.67 27.31
C ASP A 381 3.55 -20.82 28.32
N ARG A 382 2.37 -21.20 28.83
CA ARG A 382 2.23 -22.29 29.81
C ARG A 382 2.46 -23.66 29.19
N ALA A 383 2.04 -23.86 27.94
CA ALA A 383 2.34 -25.07 27.18
C ALA A 383 3.83 -25.18 26.88
N GLU A 384 4.51 -24.08 26.53
CA GLU A 384 5.95 -24.05 26.31
C GLU A 384 6.74 -24.30 27.60
N ALA A 385 6.37 -23.65 28.71
CA ALA A 385 6.97 -23.90 30.03
C ALA A 385 6.89 -25.39 30.42
N ARG A 386 5.73 -26.04 30.22
CA ARG A 386 5.54 -27.48 30.44
C ARG A 386 6.40 -28.34 29.52
N ALA A 387 6.55 -27.97 28.25
CA ALA A 387 7.39 -28.67 27.29
C ALA A 387 8.90 -28.51 27.56
N GLU A 388 9.32 -27.43 28.22
CA GLU A 388 10.68 -27.22 28.75
C GLU A 388 10.90 -28.06 30.03
N ILE A 389 9.96 -28.03 30.98
CA ILE A 389 10.01 -28.86 32.20
C ILE A 389 10.11 -30.35 31.87
N GLU A 390 9.29 -30.85 30.96
CA GLU A 390 9.31 -32.26 30.55
C GLU A 390 10.63 -32.66 29.86
N ARG A 391 11.32 -31.71 29.20
CA ARG A 391 12.68 -31.92 28.67
C ARG A 391 13.73 -31.93 29.79
N ARG A 392 13.67 -30.99 30.74
CA ARG A 392 14.56 -30.94 31.91
C ARG A 392 14.44 -32.19 32.77
N ARG A 393 13.21 -32.61 33.07
CA ARG A 393 12.92 -33.80 33.88
C ARG A 393 13.51 -35.07 33.27
N LYS A 394 13.37 -35.25 31.94
CA LYS A 394 14.03 -36.34 31.22
C LYS A 394 15.55 -36.30 31.30
N MET A 395 16.17 -35.13 31.15
CA MET A 395 17.63 -34.99 31.28
C MET A 395 18.12 -35.32 32.69
N VAL A 396 17.47 -34.80 33.74
CA VAL A 396 17.81 -35.13 35.14
C VAL A 396 17.59 -36.62 35.44
N GLN A 397 16.53 -37.24 34.91
CA GLN A 397 16.31 -38.69 35.04
C GLN A 397 17.40 -39.54 34.35
N GLU A 398 17.94 -39.10 33.20
CA GLU A 398 19.09 -39.78 32.57
C GLU A 398 20.40 -39.57 33.35
N LEU A 399 20.59 -38.43 34.02
CA LEU A 399 21.72 -38.24 34.93
C LEU A 399 21.61 -39.10 36.19
N ILE A 400 20.43 -39.21 36.80
CA ILE A 400 20.17 -40.08 37.96
C ILE A 400 20.52 -41.56 37.65
N LYS A 401 20.34 -42.01 36.41
CA LYS A 401 20.75 -43.36 35.96
C LYS A 401 22.26 -43.56 35.82
N LYS A 402 23.01 -42.48 35.59
CA LYS A 402 24.48 -42.48 35.42
C LYS A 402 25.22 -42.17 36.73
N ALA A 403 24.55 -41.49 37.65
CA ALA A 403 25.11 -41.04 38.92
C ALA A 403 25.50 -42.24 39.82
N VAL A 404 26.70 -42.16 40.39
CA VAL A 404 27.28 -43.19 41.26
C VAL A 404 27.54 -42.58 42.64
N ARG A 405 27.65 -43.38 43.71
CA ARG A 405 28.00 -42.86 45.06
C ARG A 405 29.50 -42.60 45.25
N SER A 406 30.33 -43.33 44.51
CA SER A 406 31.80 -43.26 44.51
C SER A 406 32.32 -44.11 43.36
N VAL A 407 33.55 -43.86 42.90
CA VAL A 407 34.29 -44.78 42.01
C VAL A 407 35.55 -45.23 42.75
N GLU A 408 35.70 -46.55 42.92
CA GLU A 408 36.78 -47.14 43.70
C GLU A 408 38.16 -46.68 43.21
N ASN A 409 39.02 -46.27 44.14
CA ASN A 409 40.34 -45.68 43.89
C ASN A 409 40.37 -44.39 43.04
N VAL A 410 39.22 -43.80 42.66
CA VAL A 410 39.16 -42.53 41.90
C VAL A 410 38.57 -41.40 42.73
N TRP A 411 37.34 -41.54 43.24
CA TRP A 411 36.67 -40.47 44.00
C TRP A 411 35.58 -41.01 44.94
N TYR A 412 35.30 -40.28 46.03
CA TYR A 412 34.17 -40.52 46.93
C TYR A 412 33.79 -39.24 47.69
N ILE A 413 32.65 -39.25 48.39
CA ILE A 413 32.16 -38.15 49.21
C ILE A 413 32.00 -38.62 50.67
N GLU A 414 32.36 -37.76 51.63
CA GLU A 414 32.30 -38.03 53.07
C GLU A 414 31.67 -36.84 53.83
N PRO A 415 30.53 -37.02 54.54
CA PRO A 415 29.79 -38.27 54.72
C PRO A 415 29.15 -38.78 53.41
N SER A 416 28.93 -40.10 53.32
CA SER A 416 28.35 -40.77 52.15
C SER A 416 26.81 -40.71 52.10
N GLU A 417 26.18 -40.21 53.16
CA GLU A 417 24.78 -39.77 53.18
C GLU A 417 24.77 -38.29 53.57
N PHE A 418 24.12 -37.47 52.74
CA PHE A 418 24.05 -36.02 52.83
C PHE A 418 22.80 -35.53 52.09
N LYS A 419 22.44 -34.26 52.27
CA LYS A 419 21.35 -33.56 51.57
C LYS A 419 21.81 -32.19 51.05
N GLY A 420 20.91 -31.44 50.43
CA GLY A 420 21.11 -30.01 50.16
C GLY A 420 21.41 -29.22 51.46
N GLU A 421 22.19 -28.15 51.31
CA GLU A 421 22.81 -27.32 52.36
C GLU A 421 23.91 -28.01 53.20
N ASP A 422 24.11 -29.32 53.10
CA ASP A 422 25.18 -29.98 53.88
C ASP A 422 26.57 -29.64 53.33
N LEU A 423 27.55 -29.54 54.24
CA LEU A 423 28.97 -29.41 53.90
C LEU A 423 29.59 -30.81 53.80
N VAL A 424 30.03 -31.20 52.61
CA VAL A 424 30.64 -32.51 52.34
C VAL A 424 32.10 -32.40 51.93
N ASN A 425 32.89 -33.43 52.23
CA ASN A 425 34.26 -33.56 51.74
C ASN A 425 34.24 -34.42 50.48
N LEU A 426 34.53 -33.81 49.33
CA LEU A 426 34.61 -34.52 48.05
C LEU A 426 36.07 -34.83 47.76
N TYR A 427 36.41 -36.13 47.78
CA TYR A 427 37.76 -36.66 47.60
C TYR A 427 38.04 -37.12 46.17
N TYR A 428 39.25 -36.89 45.71
CA TYR A 428 39.81 -37.36 44.45
C TYR A 428 41.20 -37.95 44.66
N ASN A 429 41.49 -39.10 44.04
CA ASN A 429 42.83 -39.66 43.99
C ASN A 429 43.57 -39.08 42.79
N ARG A 430 44.56 -38.21 43.04
CA ARG A 430 45.32 -37.59 41.94
C ARG A 430 46.03 -38.63 41.08
N SER A 431 46.47 -39.74 41.68
CA SER A 431 47.24 -40.79 41.01
C SER A 431 46.43 -41.71 40.08
N SER A 432 45.09 -41.67 40.11
CA SER A 432 44.23 -42.54 39.28
C SER A 432 43.80 -41.94 37.94
N GLY A 433 44.04 -40.64 37.71
CA GLY A 433 43.51 -39.90 36.57
C GLY A 433 44.56 -39.11 35.78
N PRO A 434 44.15 -38.36 34.74
CA PRO A 434 45.05 -37.57 33.89
C PRO A 434 45.76 -36.43 34.63
N LEU A 435 45.34 -36.12 35.87
CA LEU A 435 45.90 -35.08 36.71
C LEU A 435 47.06 -35.55 37.61
N ALA A 436 47.59 -36.76 37.40
CA ALA A 436 48.70 -37.36 38.17
C ALA A 436 50.00 -36.53 38.26
N HIS A 437 50.15 -35.50 37.42
CA HIS A 437 51.29 -34.57 37.43
C HIS A 437 50.91 -33.12 37.73
N ALA A 438 49.65 -32.86 38.09
CA ALA A 438 49.15 -31.53 38.42
C ALA A 438 49.75 -31.03 39.76
N LYS A 439 50.16 -29.76 39.76
CA LYS A 439 50.76 -29.07 40.92
C LYS A 439 49.72 -28.51 41.88
N GLU A 440 48.58 -28.07 41.33
CA GLU A 440 47.36 -27.79 42.08
C GLU A 440 46.25 -28.72 41.56
N LEU A 441 45.18 -28.85 42.33
CA LEU A 441 43.95 -29.52 41.93
C LEU A 441 42.76 -28.66 42.31
N TRP A 442 41.80 -28.56 41.41
CA TRP A 442 40.55 -27.82 41.58
C TRP A 442 39.37 -28.71 41.22
N ILE A 443 38.26 -28.57 41.94
CA ILE A 443 36.95 -29.06 41.51
C ILE A 443 36.20 -27.91 40.86
N HIS A 444 35.71 -28.19 39.66
CA HIS A 444 34.80 -27.35 38.89
C HIS A 444 33.48 -28.10 38.81
N GLY A 445 32.43 -27.60 39.44
CA GLY A 445 31.16 -28.30 39.57
C GLY A 445 29.93 -27.39 39.47
N GLY A 446 28.78 -28.05 39.37
CA GLY A 446 27.45 -27.50 39.28
C GLY A 446 26.44 -28.51 39.80
N HIS A 447 25.17 -28.36 39.41
CA HIS A 447 24.11 -29.29 39.77
C HIS A 447 23.00 -29.31 38.73
N ASN A 448 22.18 -30.37 38.75
CA ASN A 448 21.01 -30.57 37.89
C ASN A 448 21.29 -30.40 36.38
N ASN A 449 22.36 -31.03 35.88
CA ASN A 449 22.92 -30.86 34.52
C ASN A 449 23.52 -29.46 34.31
N TRP A 450 24.37 -29.01 35.25
CA TRP A 450 25.03 -27.70 35.22
C TRP A 450 24.02 -26.53 35.04
N LYS A 451 22.84 -26.62 35.68
CA LYS A 451 21.69 -25.71 35.52
C LYS A 451 22.08 -24.22 35.57
N ASP A 452 22.79 -23.85 36.62
CA ASP A 452 23.25 -22.47 36.89
C ASP A 452 24.72 -22.27 36.45
N GLY A 453 25.21 -23.13 35.57
CA GLY A 453 26.60 -23.18 35.15
C GLY A 453 27.54 -23.68 36.25
N LEU A 454 28.64 -22.95 36.46
CA LEU A 454 29.73 -23.34 37.34
C LEU A 454 29.54 -22.77 38.76
N SER A 455 28.73 -23.44 39.57
CA SER A 455 28.36 -22.98 40.92
C SER A 455 29.31 -23.45 42.04
N ILE A 456 30.18 -24.43 41.77
CA ILE A 456 31.15 -24.99 42.73
C ILE A 456 32.55 -24.81 42.16
N VAL A 457 33.38 -23.99 42.79
CA VAL A 457 34.78 -23.76 42.38
C VAL A 457 35.66 -23.76 43.62
N GLN A 458 36.41 -24.84 43.84
CA GLN A 458 37.18 -25.01 45.07
C GLN A 458 38.51 -25.70 44.80
N ARG A 459 39.61 -25.16 45.35
CA ARG A 459 40.91 -25.82 45.32
C ARG A 459 40.93 -26.98 46.33
N LEU A 460 41.36 -28.16 45.90
CA LEU A 460 41.55 -29.32 46.76
C LEU A 460 42.84 -29.18 47.57
N VAL A 461 42.90 -29.87 48.72
CA VAL A 461 44.09 -30.00 49.57
C VAL A 461 44.39 -31.48 49.83
N SER A 462 45.67 -31.83 50.00
CA SER A 462 46.11 -33.20 50.26
C SER A 462 45.58 -33.71 51.61
N SER A 463 45.25 -35.01 51.68
CA SER A 463 44.72 -35.67 52.88
C SER A 463 45.79 -36.52 53.58
N GLU A 464 46.31 -36.03 54.70
CA GLU A 464 47.23 -36.80 55.58
C GLU A 464 46.54 -37.95 56.35
N LYS A 465 45.23 -38.15 56.15
CA LYS A 465 44.38 -39.09 56.93
C LYS A 465 43.98 -40.37 56.17
N LYS A 466 44.41 -40.53 54.91
CA LYS A 466 44.03 -41.64 54.03
C LYS A 466 45.29 -42.13 53.30
N ASP A 467 45.53 -43.43 53.22
CA ASP A 467 46.66 -43.97 52.44
C ASP A 467 46.42 -43.75 50.94
N GLY A 468 47.40 -43.16 50.25
CA GLY A 468 47.35 -42.84 48.82
C GLY A 468 47.46 -41.33 48.51
N ASP A 469 47.53 -40.97 47.23
CA ASP A 469 47.60 -39.56 46.77
C ASP A 469 46.19 -38.92 46.73
N TRP A 470 45.51 -38.94 47.88
CA TRP A 470 44.15 -38.43 48.06
C TRP A 470 44.14 -36.94 48.38
N TRP A 471 43.33 -36.20 47.62
CA TRP A 471 43.08 -34.77 47.78
C TRP A 471 41.58 -34.55 47.98
N TYR A 472 41.18 -33.50 48.71
CA TYR A 472 39.76 -33.22 48.96
C TYR A 472 39.43 -31.73 48.95
N ALA A 473 38.18 -31.43 48.62
CA ALA A 473 37.58 -30.11 48.73
C ALA A 473 36.38 -30.15 49.69
N ASN A 474 36.22 -29.11 50.49
CA ASN A 474 34.96 -28.85 51.19
C ASN A 474 33.97 -28.25 50.19
N VAL A 475 32.83 -28.91 49.98
CA VAL A 475 31.77 -28.49 49.05
C VAL A 475 30.48 -28.33 49.82
N VAL A 476 29.83 -27.17 49.72
CA VAL A 476 28.44 -27.01 50.16
C VAL A 476 27.56 -27.56 49.05
N VAL A 477 26.70 -28.52 49.37
CA VAL A 477 25.73 -29.08 48.41
C VAL A 477 24.61 -28.05 48.21
N PRO A 478 24.28 -27.63 46.97
CA PRO A 478 23.18 -26.69 46.73
C PRO A 478 21.86 -27.24 47.27
N ASP A 479 21.02 -26.36 47.83
CA ASP A 479 19.71 -26.71 48.39
C ASP A 479 18.81 -27.39 47.35
N GLN A 480 18.80 -26.90 46.10
CA GLN A 480 17.98 -27.45 45.02
C GLN A 480 18.62 -28.61 44.24
N ALA A 481 19.79 -29.10 44.67
CA ALA A 481 20.47 -30.19 43.96
C ALA A 481 19.72 -31.52 44.12
N VAL A 482 19.41 -32.14 42.98
CA VAL A 482 18.96 -33.53 42.84
C VAL A 482 20.11 -34.41 42.35
N VAL A 483 20.95 -33.85 41.47
CA VAL A 483 22.24 -34.42 41.04
C VAL A 483 23.31 -33.33 41.19
N LEU A 484 24.47 -33.68 41.76
CA LEU A 484 25.70 -32.88 41.67
C LEU A 484 26.48 -33.30 40.43
N ASP A 485 27.01 -32.33 39.69
CA ASP A 485 27.80 -32.52 38.47
C ASP A 485 29.18 -31.89 38.67
N TRP A 486 30.29 -32.57 38.31
CA TRP A 486 31.61 -31.95 38.38
C TRP A 486 32.68 -32.57 37.49
N VAL A 487 33.78 -31.83 37.33
CA VAL A 487 35.06 -32.25 36.75
C VAL A 487 36.20 -31.80 37.67
N PHE A 488 37.34 -32.48 37.60
CA PHE A 488 38.57 -32.01 38.26
C PHE A 488 39.48 -31.32 37.25
N ALA A 489 40.28 -30.36 37.71
CA ALA A 489 41.14 -29.53 36.87
C ALA A 489 42.51 -29.25 37.52
N ASP A 490 43.51 -28.91 36.70
CA ASP A 490 44.88 -28.55 37.14
C ASP A 490 45.05 -27.10 37.62
N GLY A 491 43.99 -26.30 37.59
CA GLY A 491 43.96 -24.90 37.99
C GLY A 491 42.53 -24.35 38.15
N PRO A 492 42.37 -23.06 38.53
CA PRO A 492 41.07 -22.42 38.62
C PRO A 492 40.47 -22.14 37.23
N PRO A 493 39.20 -21.71 37.14
CA PRO A 493 38.55 -21.40 35.87
C PRO A 493 39.34 -20.36 35.06
N GLN A 494 39.24 -20.45 33.73
CA GLN A 494 40.02 -19.67 32.75
C GLN A 494 41.54 -19.97 32.72
N ASN A 495 42.12 -20.55 33.77
CA ASN A 495 43.56 -20.89 33.83
C ASN A 495 43.86 -22.40 33.71
N ALA A 496 42.89 -23.27 33.99
CA ALA A 496 43.03 -24.72 33.82
C ALA A 496 43.21 -25.16 32.36
N VAL A 497 44.15 -26.07 32.14
CA VAL A 497 44.53 -26.63 30.83
C VAL A 497 44.23 -28.13 30.75
N LEU A 498 44.35 -28.85 31.88
CA LEU A 498 44.07 -30.28 32.00
C LEU A 498 42.86 -30.51 32.89
N TYR A 499 42.01 -31.45 32.45
CA TYR A 499 40.77 -31.81 33.13
C TYR A 499 40.65 -33.33 33.23
N ASP A 500 40.13 -33.82 34.36
CA ASP A 500 39.49 -35.13 34.45
C ASP A 500 37.98 -34.93 34.43
N ASN A 501 37.35 -35.36 33.34
CA ASN A 501 35.91 -35.30 33.12
C ASN A 501 35.32 -36.68 32.82
N ASN A 502 35.87 -37.74 33.43
CA ASN A 502 35.30 -39.10 33.37
C ASN A 502 35.07 -39.56 31.91
N HIS A 503 36.08 -39.40 31.05
CA HIS A 503 36.01 -39.69 29.61
C HIS A 503 34.92 -38.93 28.82
N ARG A 504 34.64 -37.66 29.17
CA ARG A 504 33.54 -36.82 28.65
C ARG A 504 32.14 -37.27 29.09
N HIS A 505 32.03 -37.86 30.28
CA HIS A 505 30.75 -38.14 30.92
C HIS A 505 30.51 -37.30 32.17
N ASP A 506 31.50 -36.51 32.60
CA ASP A 506 31.56 -35.80 33.88
C ASP A 506 31.38 -36.75 35.08
N PHE A 507 31.60 -36.26 36.29
CA PHE A 507 31.29 -36.99 37.51
C PHE A 507 29.92 -36.56 38.03
N HIS A 508 29.09 -37.54 38.37
CA HIS A 508 27.72 -37.30 38.84
C HIS A 508 27.44 -38.10 40.11
N THR A 509 26.75 -37.47 41.08
CA THR A 509 26.15 -38.18 42.21
C THR A 509 24.74 -37.67 42.51
N ILE A 510 23.87 -38.56 43.01
CA ILE A 510 22.52 -38.22 43.46
C ILE A 510 22.63 -37.50 44.81
N VAL A 511 21.75 -36.53 45.07
CA VAL A 511 21.59 -35.87 46.37
C VAL A 511 20.35 -36.43 47.11
N PRO A 512 20.51 -37.23 48.18
CA PRO A 512 19.38 -37.82 48.90
C PRO A 512 18.53 -36.82 49.71
N LYS A 513 17.46 -36.31 49.09
CA LYS A 513 16.38 -35.48 49.69
C LYS A 513 16.78 -34.06 50.09
N SER A 514 16.34 -33.08 49.32
CA SER A 514 16.22 -31.69 49.78
C SER A 514 14.82 -31.09 49.52
N ILE A 515 14.24 -31.36 48.35
CA ILE A 515 12.88 -30.91 47.97
C ILE A 515 12.06 -32.12 47.44
N PRO A 516 10.75 -32.24 47.75
CA PRO A 516 9.86 -33.19 47.06
C PRO A 516 9.81 -32.89 45.55
N GLU A 517 10.08 -33.89 44.71
CA GLU A 517 10.30 -33.73 43.26
C GLU A 517 9.18 -32.92 42.57
N GLU A 518 7.92 -33.16 42.96
CA GLU A 518 6.74 -32.51 42.39
C GLU A 518 6.68 -31.00 42.69
N LEU A 519 7.13 -30.54 43.87
CA LEU A 519 7.14 -29.12 44.22
C LEU A 519 8.22 -28.36 43.45
N TYR A 520 9.41 -28.95 43.30
CA TYR A 520 10.50 -28.38 42.52
C TYR A 520 10.09 -28.13 41.06
N TRP A 521 9.46 -29.11 40.40
CA TRP A 521 9.02 -28.94 39.00
C TRP A 521 7.86 -27.94 38.85
N VAL A 522 6.98 -27.79 39.83
CA VAL A 522 5.91 -26.76 39.82
C VAL A 522 6.49 -25.35 39.96
N GLU A 523 7.50 -25.17 40.82
CA GLU A 523 8.16 -23.87 40.98
C GLU A 523 9.02 -23.51 39.76
N GLU A 524 9.74 -24.47 39.17
CA GLU A 524 10.43 -24.29 37.88
C GLU A 524 9.43 -23.95 36.75
N GLU A 525 8.26 -24.62 36.65
CA GLU A 525 7.23 -24.29 35.64
C GLU A 525 6.81 -22.81 35.79
N HIS A 526 6.59 -22.36 37.02
CA HIS A 526 6.18 -20.99 37.32
C HIS A 526 7.29 -19.95 37.14
N GLN A 527 8.57 -20.32 37.27
CA GLN A 527 9.70 -19.44 36.93
C GLN A 527 9.83 -19.28 35.41
N ILE A 528 9.82 -20.39 34.66
CA ILE A 528 9.92 -20.38 33.19
C ILE A 528 8.73 -19.63 32.57
N TYR A 529 7.51 -19.89 33.06
CA TYR A 529 6.30 -19.21 32.62
C TYR A 529 6.35 -17.70 32.81
N ARG A 530 6.77 -17.21 34.00
CA ARG A 530 6.93 -15.76 34.25
C ARG A 530 7.99 -15.12 33.36
N LYS A 531 9.08 -15.84 33.07
CA LYS A 531 10.13 -15.39 32.14
C LYS A 531 9.60 -15.27 30.71
N LEU A 532 8.86 -16.27 30.22
CA LEU A 532 8.23 -16.23 28.89
C LEU A 532 7.22 -15.07 28.78
N GLN A 533 6.39 -14.83 29.80
CA GLN A 533 5.46 -13.70 29.84
C GLN A 533 6.19 -12.34 29.74
N GLU A 534 7.29 -12.15 30.48
CA GLU A 534 8.08 -10.92 30.46
C GLU A 534 8.78 -10.71 29.11
N GLU A 535 9.45 -11.75 28.58
CA GLU A 535 10.08 -11.70 27.26
C GLU A 535 9.06 -11.46 26.13
N ARG A 536 7.85 -12.02 26.24
CA ARG A 536 6.76 -11.74 25.30
C ARG A 536 6.26 -10.31 25.42
N ARG A 537 6.01 -9.79 26.64
CA ARG A 537 5.56 -8.41 26.85
C ARG A 537 6.54 -7.42 26.22
N LEU A 538 7.84 -7.53 26.54
CA LEU A 538 8.88 -6.65 25.99
C LEU A 538 8.96 -6.74 24.46
N ARG A 539 8.78 -7.93 23.88
CA ARG A 539 8.70 -8.12 22.42
C ARG A 539 7.44 -7.48 21.81
N GLU A 540 6.27 -7.63 22.43
CA GLU A 540 5.00 -7.06 21.97
C GLU A 540 4.99 -5.54 22.08
N GLU A 541 5.51 -4.98 23.17
CA GLU A 541 5.70 -3.54 23.36
C GLU A 541 6.67 -2.96 22.33
N ALA A 542 7.82 -3.62 22.08
CA ALA A 542 8.76 -3.20 21.05
C ALA A 542 8.18 -3.27 19.63
N ILE A 543 7.41 -4.31 19.31
CA ILE A 543 6.71 -4.43 18.02
C ILE A 543 5.65 -3.33 17.87
N ARG A 544 4.86 -3.07 18.92
CA ARG A 544 3.82 -2.02 18.90
C ARG A 544 4.44 -0.63 18.74
N ALA A 545 5.44 -0.28 19.54
CA ALA A 545 6.13 1.00 19.44
C ALA A 545 6.80 1.19 18.06
N LYS A 546 7.36 0.13 17.47
CA LYS A 546 7.92 0.15 16.11
C LYS A 546 6.83 0.37 15.04
N ALA A 547 5.68 -0.29 15.17
CA ALA A 547 4.53 -0.13 14.27
C ALA A 547 3.92 1.27 14.38
N GLU A 548 3.70 1.78 15.60
CA GLU A 548 3.21 3.14 15.87
C GLU A 548 4.15 4.20 15.30
N ARG A 549 5.47 4.08 15.53
CA ARG A 549 6.47 4.99 14.92
C ARG A 549 6.42 4.94 13.40
N THR A 550 6.30 3.74 12.80
CA THR A 550 6.19 3.58 11.34
C THR A 550 4.92 4.23 10.79
N ALA A 551 3.78 4.02 11.43
CA ALA A 551 2.51 4.62 11.04
C ALA A 551 2.55 6.16 11.14
N ARG A 552 3.14 6.70 12.22
CA ARG A 552 3.30 8.15 12.41
C ARG A 552 4.18 8.78 11.34
N MET A 553 5.36 8.20 11.07
CA MET A 553 6.27 8.69 10.03
C MET A 553 5.63 8.68 8.63
N LYS A 554 4.81 7.67 8.31
CA LYS A 554 4.04 7.61 7.05
C LYS A 554 2.97 8.70 6.96
N ALA A 555 2.24 8.95 8.06
CA ALA A 555 1.23 10.01 8.10
C ALA A 555 1.86 11.41 7.97
N GLU A 556 2.92 11.68 8.74
CA GLU A 556 3.74 12.90 8.68
C GLU A 556 4.28 13.13 7.25
N MET A 557 4.77 12.07 6.58
CA MET A 557 5.26 12.15 5.20
C MET A 557 4.13 12.41 4.19
N LYS A 558 2.98 11.72 4.28
CA LYS A 558 1.84 11.92 3.37
C LYS A 558 1.27 13.35 3.48
N GLU A 559 1.20 13.90 4.70
CA GLU A 559 0.80 15.30 4.93
C GLU A 559 1.84 16.29 4.37
N ARG A 560 3.14 16.09 4.67
CA ARG A 560 4.24 16.94 4.17
C ARG A 560 4.28 16.96 2.64
N THR A 561 4.06 15.81 1.99
CA THR A 561 4.05 15.69 0.53
C THR A 561 2.81 16.33 -0.10
N LEU A 562 1.63 16.21 0.50
CA LEU A 562 0.43 16.93 0.04
C LEU A 562 0.63 18.45 0.13
N LYS A 563 1.19 18.95 1.24
CA LYS A 563 1.51 20.37 1.41
C LYS A 563 2.59 20.84 0.44
N ARG A 564 3.64 20.04 0.18
CA ARG A 564 4.67 20.33 -0.83
C ARG A 564 4.09 20.30 -2.25
N PHE A 565 3.14 19.42 -2.57
CA PHE A 565 2.43 19.39 -3.86
C PHE A 565 1.64 20.69 -4.09
N LEU A 566 0.82 21.11 -3.11
CA LEU A 566 0.07 22.37 -3.19
C LEU A 566 1.01 23.59 -3.30
N LEU A 567 2.11 23.60 -2.54
CA LEU A 567 3.13 24.66 -2.64
C LEU A 567 3.92 24.64 -3.95
N SER A 568 4.15 23.48 -4.58
CA SER A 568 4.88 23.41 -5.86
C SER A 568 4.14 24.13 -6.99
N GLN A 569 2.81 24.19 -6.92
CA GLN A 569 1.99 24.93 -7.89
C GLN A 569 2.05 26.46 -7.69
N LYS A 570 2.54 26.97 -6.55
CA LYS A 570 2.47 28.40 -6.12
C LYS A 570 3.03 29.42 -7.12
N HIS A 571 3.98 29.01 -7.96
CA HIS A 571 4.54 29.83 -9.03
C HIS A 571 3.53 30.14 -10.16
N ILE A 572 2.47 29.34 -10.29
CA ILE A 572 1.31 29.53 -11.17
C ILE A 572 0.04 29.83 -10.36
N VAL A 573 -0.28 29.01 -9.34
CA VAL A 573 -1.52 29.11 -8.57
C VAL A 573 -1.37 28.61 -7.12
N TYR A 574 -2.05 29.23 -6.16
CA TYR A 574 -2.21 28.72 -4.79
C TYR A 574 -3.46 29.28 -4.11
N THR A 575 -3.78 28.79 -2.91
CA THR A 575 -4.87 29.32 -2.07
C THR A 575 -4.38 29.81 -0.71
N GLU A 576 -5.12 30.77 -0.14
CA GLU A 576 -5.04 31.13 1.28
C GLU A 576 -6.45 30.98 1.92
N PRO A 577 -6.62 30.10 2.94
CA PRO A 577 -5.65 29.13 3.43
C PRO A 577 -5.27 28.08 2.36
N LEU A 578 -4.08 27.46 2.51
CA LEU A 578 -3.62 26.40 1.63
C LEU A 578 -4.48 25.14 1.79
N ASP A 579 -4.75 24.76 3.04
CA ASP A 579 -5.63 23.64 3.40
C ASP A 579 -7.10 24.11 3.38
N VAL A 580 -7.70 24.19 2.19
CA VAL A 580 -9.06 24.72 1.96
C VAL A 580 -10.13 23.90 2.68
N GLN A 581 -11.00 24.55 3.47
CA GLN A 581 -12.03 23.89 4.27
C GLN A 581 -13.44 24.11 3.70
N ALA A 582 -14.28 23.07 3.76
CA ALA A 582 -15.69 23.15 3.42
C ALA A 582 -16.42 24.16 4.32
N GLY A 583 -17.24 25.03 3.73
CA GLY A 583 -17.92 26.12 4.44
C GLY A 583 -17.08 27.38 4.69
N SER A 584 -15.76 27.38 4.44
CA SER A 584 -14.91 28.57 4.63
C SER A 584 -14.91 29.51 3.43
N MET A 585 -14.28 30.67 3.58
CA MET A 585 -13.79 31.45 2.44
C MET A 585 -12.39 30.95 2.06
N ALA A 586 -12.05 30.99 0.77
CA ALA A 586 -10.71 30.71 0.27
C ALA A 586 -10.33 31.73 -0.80
N THR A 587 -9.13 32.32 -0.71
CA THR A 587 -8.61 33.25 -1.72
C THR A 587 -7.71 32.50 -2.69
N VAL A 588 -8.08 32.45 -3.96
CA VAL A 588 -7.29 31.86 -5.05
C VAL A 588 -6.37 32.94 -5.60
N PHE A 589 -5.06 32.68 -5.62
CA PHE A 589 -4.04 33.52 -6.24
C PHE A 589 -3.51 32.85 -7.50
N TYR A 590 -3.30 33.61 -8.57
CA TYR A 590 -2.88 33.13 -9.89
C TYR A 590 -1.86 34.07 -10.54
N ASN A 591 -0.84 33.53 -11.20
CA ASN A 591 0.25 34.27 -11.83
C ASN A 591 0.18 34.19 -13.37
N PRO A 592 -0.55 35.09 -14.05
CA PRO A 592 -0.71 35.03 -15.51
C PRO A 592 0.63 35.08 -16.27
N ALA A 593 1.65 35.75 -15.71
CA ALA A 593 2.97 35.87 -16.32
C ALA A 593 3.69 34.53 -16.60
N SER A 594 3.31 33.46 -15.88
CA SER A 594 3.87 32.11 -16.05
C SER A 594 3.02 31.19 -16.94
N THR A 595 2.04 31.74 -17.68
CA THR A 595 1.00 30.95 -18.38
C THR A 595 0.71 31.48 -19.79
N VAL A 596 -0.25 30.86 -20.48
CA VAL A 596 -0.79 31.36 -21.76
C VAL A 596 -1.52 32.71 -21.63
N LEU A 597 -1.88 33.14 -20.41
CA LEU A 597 -2.50 34.45 -20.16
C LEU A 597 -1.48 35.57 -19.85
N ASN A 598 -0.19 35.34 -20.12
CA ASN A 598 0.85 36.35 -19.96
C ASN A 598 0.56 37.59 -20.85
N GLY A 599 0.71 38.79 -20.26
CA GLY A 599 0.48 40.07 -20.94
C GLY A 599 -0.98 40.41 -21.24
N LYS A 600 -1.96 39.63 -20.76
CA LYS A 600 -3.38 39.94 -20.92
C LYS A 600 -3.80 41.10 -19.99
N PRO A 601 -4.70 41.99 -20.42
CA PRO A 601 -5.13 43.14 -19.62
C PRO A 601 -6.08 42.76 -18.48
N GLU A 602 -6.76 41.62 -18.62
CA GLU A 602 -7.70 41.08 -17.62
C GLU A 602 -7.51 39.57 -17.49
N VAL A 603 -7.83 39.06 -16.31
CA VAL A 603 -7.93 37.63 -16.01
C VAL A 603 -9.22 37.39 -15.24
N TRP A 604 -9.96 36.38 -15.66
CA TRP A 604 -11.24 35.99 -15.08
C TRP A 604 -11.15 34.55 -14.57
N PHE A 605 -11.55 34.35 -13.31
CA PHE A 605 -11.66 33.06 -12.68
C PHE A 605 -13.02 32.43 -13.02
N ARG A 606 -13.00 31.20 -13.55
CA ARG A 606 -14.18 30.36 -13.74
C ARG A 606 -14.04 29.17 -12.79
N GLY A 607 -14.95 29.02 -11.83
CA GLY A 607 -14.84 27.99 -10.81
C GLY A 607 -16.11 27.15 -10.66
N SER A 608 -15.96 25.97 -10.08
CA SER A 608 -17.02 25.08 -9.63
C SER A 608 -16.47 24.19 -8.50
N PHE A 609 -17.25 23.19 -8.10
CA PHE A 609 -16.83 22.20 -7.11
C PHE A 609 -17.22 20.79 -7.58
N ASN A 610 -16.64 19.78 -6.94
CA ASN A 610 -16.96 18.37 -7.12
C ASN A 610 -16.81 17.90 -8.59
N ARG A 611 -15.63 18.12 -9.19
CA ARG A 611 -15.29 17.79 -10.58
C ARG A 611 -16.25 18.44 -11.58
N TRP A 612 -16.57 19.72 -11.36
CA TRP A 612 -17.58 20.52 -12.07
C TRP A 612 -19.04 20.08 -11.88
N THR A 613 -19.34 19.05 -11.07
CA THR A 613 -20.70 18.47 -10.94
C THR A 613 -21.53 18.99 -9.75
N HIS A 614 -21.06 20.00 -9.03
CA HIS A 614 -21.76 20.53 -7.86
C HIS A 614 -23.18 21.08 -8.16
N ARG A 615 -24.15 20.82 -7.27
CA ARG A 615 -25.59 21.09 -7.54
C ARG A 615 -25.96 22.56 -7.76
N LYS A 616 -25.12 23.49 -7.31
CA LYS A 616 -25.30 24.94 -7.53
C LYS A 616 -24.75 25.43 -8.89
N GLY A 617 -24.23 24.52 -9.71
CA GLY A 617 -23.58 24.81 -10.98
C GLY A 617 -22.20 25.46 -10.82
N PRO A 618 -21.60 25.88 -11.95
CA PRO A 618 -20.42 26.76 -11.93
C PRO A 618 -20.73 28.08 -11.22
N LEU A 619 -19.73 28.63 -10.55
CA LEU A 619 -19.76 29.98 -10.01
C LEU A 619 -19.86 31.00 -11.17
N PRO A 620 -20.58 32.13 -10.98
CA PRO A 620 -20.51 33.26 -11.90
C PRO A 620 -19.05 33.69 -12.13
N PRO A 621 -18.67 34.09 -13.37
CA PRO A 621 -17.30 34.55 -13.65
C PRO A 621 -16.84 35.65 -12.70
N GLN A 622 -15.61 35.56 -12.21
CA GLN A 622 -15.04 36.54 -11.28
C GLN A 622 -13.79 37.18 -11.86
N LYS A 623 -13.84 38.49 -12.10
CA LYS A 623 -12.66 39.27 -12.49
C LYS A 623 -11.63 39.25 -11.36
N MET A 624 -10.43 38.76 -11.64
CA MET A 624 -9.36 38.70 -10.65
C MET A 624 -8.75 40.09 -10.44
N LEU A 625 -8.46 40.43 -9.20
CA LEU A 625 -7.91 41.72 -8.77
C LEU A 625 -6.40 41.59 -8.53
N PRO A 626 -5.56 42.62 -8.74
CA PRO A 626 -4.15 42.55 -8.40
C PRO A 626 -3.91 42.14 -6.93
N ALA A 627 -2.94 41.26 -6.68
CA ALA A 627 -2.45 40.99 -5.34
C ALA A 627 -1.54 42.14 -4.88
N GLU A 628 -1.44 42.35 -3.55
CA GLU A 628 -0.57 43.37 -2.96
C GLU A 628 0.93 43.02 -3.09
N THR A 629 1.25 41.78 -3.49
CA THR A 629 2.61 41.25 -3.59
C THR A 629 2.86 40.57 -4.94
N GLY A 630 3.59 41.24 -5.83
CA GLY A 630 4.16 40.64 -7.04
C GLY A 630 3.24 40.62 -8.27
N SER A 631 3.42 39.61 -9.12
CA SER A 631 2.73 39.47 -10.42
C SER A 631 1.42 38.68 -10.36
N HIS A 632 1.00 38.25 -9.16
CA HIS A 632 -0.24 37.49 -8.97
C HIS A 632 -1.48 38.39 -8.99
N VAL A 633 -2.59 37.83 -9.47
CA VAL A 633 -3.96 38.32 -9.27
C VAL A 633 -4.71 37.37 -8.33
N LYS A 634 -5.75 37.85 -7.66
CA LYS A 634 -6.53 37.11 -6.65
C LYS A 634 -8.04 37.28 -6.80
N THR A 635 -8.80 36.26 -6.39
CA THR A 635 -10.23 36.37 -6.07
C THR A 635 -10.56 35.52 -4.84
N THR A 636 -11.67 35.78 -4.15
CA THR A 636 -12.08 35.03 -2.95
C THR A 636 -13.44 34.38 -3.16
N VAL A 637 -13.50 33.06 -2.97
CA VAL A 637 -14.70 32.24 -3.14
C VAL A 637 -15.18 31.68 -1.81
N LYS A 638 -16.49 31.49 -1.67
CA LYS A 638 -17.08 30.73 -0.56
C LYS A 638 -17.18 29.26 -0.95
N VAL A 639 -16.62 28.39 -0.13
CA VAL A 639 -16.59 26.95 -0.35
C VAL A 639 -17.86 26.31 0.23
N PRO A 640 -18.63 25.50 -0.54
CA PRO A 640 -19.79 24.76 -0.02
C PRO A 640 -19.44 23.80 1.12
N LEU A 641 -20.43 23.43 1.94
CA LEU A 641 -20.27 22.41 3.00
C LEU A 641 -20.13 20.99 2.44
N ASP A 642 -20.55 20.78 1.20
CA ASP A 642 -20.54 19.51 0.47
C ASP A 642 -19.50 19.47 -0.67
N ALA A 643 -18.57 20.42 -0.69
CA ALA A 643 -17.42 20.39 -1.59
C ALA A 643 -16.32 19.45 -1.04
N TYR A 644 -15.79 18.57 -1.90
CA TYR A 644 -14.59 17.76 -1.65
C TYR A 644 -13.41 18.14 -2.56
N VAL A 645 -13.68 18.88 -3.64
CA VAL A 645 -12.68 19.50 -4.52
C VAL A 645 -13.25 20.81 -5.07
N MET A 646 -12.38 21.79 -5.27
CA MET A 646 -12.64 23.04 -5.97
C MET A 646 -11.97 22.97 -7.34
N ASP A 647 -12.76 23.15 -8.39
CA ASP A 647 -12.35 23.02 -9.79
C ASP A 647 -12.36 24.39 -10.45
N PHE A 648 -11.35 24.75 -11.24
CA PHE A 648 -11.34 26.05 -11.92
C PHE A 648 -10.41 26.13 -13.13
N VAL A 649 -10.67 27.12 -13.97
CA VAL A 649 -9.83 27.57 -15.09
C VAL A 649 -9.80 29.09 -15.12
N PHE A 650 -8.83 29.66 -15.85
CA PHE A 650 -8.68 31.10 -16.02
C PHE A 650 -8.93 31.49 -17.48
N SER A 651 -9.53 32.65 -17.72
CA SER A 651 -9.79 33.17 -19.07
C SER A 651 -9.46 34.66 -19.21
N GLU A 652 -9.21 35.12 -20.43
CA GLU A 652 -8.93 36.54 -20.72
C GLU A 652 -10.17 37.47 -20.66
N LYS A 653 -11.38 36.91 -20.52
CA LYS A 653 -12.69 37.61 -20.64
C LYS A 653 -13.78 36.98 -19.77
N GLU A 654 -14.88 37.71 -19.60
CA GLU A 654 -16.11 37.27 -18.93
C GLU A 654 -16.96 36.26 -19.73
N ASP A 655 -17.01 36.40 -21.06
CA ASP A 655 -17.71 35.47 -21.97
C ASP A 655 -16.90 34.19 -22.23
N ASP A 656 -17.54 33.13 -22.74
CA ASP A 656 -16.87 31.87 -23.07
C ASP A 656 -16.01 31.92 -24.36
N GLU A 657 -15.94 33.07 -25.03
CA GLU A 657 -15.11 33.31 -26.22
C GLU A 657 -13.75 33.94 -25.89
N GLY A 658 -12.69 33.14 -25.75
CA GLY A 658 -11.34 33.69 -25.59
C GLY A 658 -10.24 32.65 -25.44
N LEU A 659 -9.06 33.11 -25.07
CA LEU A 659 -7.98 32.25 -24.59
C LEU A 659 -8.24 31.83 -23.14
N PHE A 660 -8.10 30.53 -22.86
CA PHE A 660 -8.19 29.93 -21.54
C PHE A 660 -6.85 29.34 -21.12
N ASP A 661 -6.53 29.46 -19.84
CA ASP A 661 -5.61 28.55 -19.16
C ASP A 661 -6.42 27.50 -18.39
N ASN A 662 -6.42 26.29 -18.95
CA ASN A 662 -7.02 25.08 -18.38
C ASN A 662 -5.96 24.01 -18.08
N LYS A 663 -4.71 24.41 -17.79
CA LYS A 663 -3.61 23.49 -17.44
C LYS A 663 -3.48 22.35 -18.48
N ASN A 664 -3.40 22.72 -19.76
CA ASN A 664 -3.34 21.80 -20.91
C ASN A 664 -4.49 20.78 -20.99
N GLY A 665 -5.71 21.18 -20.63
CA GLY A 665 -6.89 20.30 -20.64
C GLY A 665 -6.91 19.27 -19.49
N THR A 666 -6.34 19.65 -18.33
CA THR A 666 -6.56 18.94 -17.06
C THR A 666 -7.43 19.74 -16.09
N ASP A 667 -7.52 21.06 -16.25
CA ASP A 667 -8.02 22.07 -15.31
C ASP A 667 -7.21 22.16 -14.01
N TYR A 668 -7.45 23.21 -13.22
CA TYR A 668 -6.89 23.32 -11.87
C TYR A 668 -7.88 22.74 -10.86
N HIS A 669 -7.36 21.90 -9.97
CA HIS A 669 -8.12 21.16 -8.97
C HIS A 669 -7.42 21.29 -7.61
N ILE A 670 -8.14 21.75 -6.58
CA ILE A 670 -7.64 21.89 -5.20
C ILE A 670 -8.56 21.10 -4.26
N PRO A 671 -8.02 20.19 -3.43
CA PRO A 671 -8.84 19.39 -2.51
C PRO A 671 -9.49 20.27 -1.44
N VAL A 672 -10.71 19.90 -1.04
CA VAL A 672 -11.46 20.56 0.03
C VAL A 672 -11.65 19.59 1.20
N PHE A 673 -11.16 19.98 2.37
CA PHE A 673 -11.25 19.19 3.59
C PHE A 673 -12.55 19.48 4.36
N GLY A 674 -13.02 18.52 5.15
CA GLY A 674 -14.24 18.68 5.97
C GLY A 674 -15.58 18.58 5.23
N GLY A 675 -15.56 18.27 3.92
CA GLY A 675 -16.77 18.12 3.10
C GLY A 675 -17.73 17.03 3.58
N VAL A 676 -19.03 17.34 3.58
CA VAL A 676 -20.13 16.40 3.92
C VAL A 676 -20.34 15.32 2.85
N LEU A 677 -19.92 15.60 1.61
CA LEU A 677 -19.76 14.61 0.55
C LEU A 677 -18.27 14.31 0.37
N LYS A 678 -17.98 13.10 -0.11
CA LYS A 678 -16.66 12.68 -0.60
C LYS A 678 -16.76 12.36 -2.09
N GLU A 679 -15.64 12.31 -2.78
CA GLU A 679 -15.60 11.79 -4.15
C GLU A 679 -16.09 10.34 -4.17
N SER A 680 -16.87 9.97 -5.19
CA SER A 680 -17.30 8.59 -5.36
C SER A 680 -16.11 7.74 -5.79
N PRO A 681 -15.85 6.57 -5.16
CA PRO A 681 -14.79 5.66 -5.59
C PRO A 681 -14.92 5.37 -7.09
N MET A 682 -13.82 5.49 -7.83
CA MET A 682 -13.76 5.06 -9.23
C MET A 682 -13.43 3.57 -9.26
N HIS A 683 -13.97 2.85 -10.24
CA HIS A 683 -13.57 1.47 -10.49
C HIS A 683 -12.52 1.42 -11.61
N ILE A 684 -11.30 1.04 -11.24
CA ILE A 684 -10.12 1.07 -12.09
C ILE A 684 -9.62 -0.37 -12.26
N VAL A 685 -9.58 -0.86 -13.50
CA VAL A 685 -9.08 -2.21 -13.82
C VAL A 685 -7.74 -2.09 -14.52
N HIS A 686 -6.69 -2.57 -13.88
CA HIS A 686 -5.36 -2.69 -14.49
C HIS A 686 -5.26 -4.00 -15.26
N ILE A 687 -4.89 -3.94 -16.54
CA ILE A 687 -4.59 -5.13 -17.35
C ILE A 687 -3.09 -5.15 -17.63
N SER A 688 -2.40 -6.13 -17.05
CA SER A 688 -0.94 -6.28 -17.07
C SER A 688 -0.53 -7.73 -17.35
N VAL A 689 0.76 -7.93 -17.62
CA VAL A 689 1.43 -9.23 -17.70
C VAL A 689 2.52 -9.41 -16.63
N GLU A 690 2.87 -8.33 -15.91
CA GLU A 690 3.73 -8.36 -14.71
C GLU A 690 2.99 -7.76 -13.50
N MET A 691 3.29 -8.28 -12.32
CA MET A 691 2.88 -7.76 -11.01
C MET A 691 3.89 -8.22 -9.95
N ALA A 692 4.41 -7.32 -9.12
CA ALA A 692 5.29 -7.67 -8.01
C ALA A 692 4.47 -8.16 -6.79
N PRO A 693 4.97 -9.13 -5.99
CA PRO A 693 6.19 -9.93 -6.16
C PRO A 693 5.97 -11.23 -6.99
N ILE A 694 4.76 -11.46 -7.51
CA ILE A 694 4.33 -12.78 -8.05
C ILE A 694 4.78 -13.09 -9.48
N ALA A 695 5.01 -12.06 -10.30
CA ALA A 695 5.28 -12.12 -11.74
C ALA A 695 6.12 -10.90 -12.16
N LYS A 696 7.42 -10.90 -11.88
CA LYS A 696 8.30 -9.73 -12.03
C LYS A 696 9.51 -10.01 -12.92
N VAL A 697 9.77 -9.12 -13.88
CA VAL A 697 10.91 -9.14 -14.83
C VAL A 697 11.58 -7.76 -14.93
N GLY A 698 10.85 -6.69 -14.63
CA GLY A 698 11.34 -5.32 -14.52
C GLY A 698 10.56 -4.49 -13.51
N GLY A 699 10.71 -3.16 -13.60
CA GLY A 699 9.97 -2.21 -12.75
C GLY A 699 8.47 -2.08 -13.10
N LEU A 700 8.02 -2.67 -14.21
CA LEU A 700 6.59 -2.72 -14.57
C LEU A 700 5.78 -3.41 -13.47
N GLY A 701 6.22 -4.57 -13.00
CA GLY A 701 5.55 -5.30 -11.92
C GLY A 701 5.48 -4.50 -10.61
N ASP A 702 6.52 -3.72 -10.29
CA ASP A 702 6.54 -2.84 -9.12
C ASP A 702 5.50 -1.72 -9.25
N VAL A 703 5.48 -1.02 -10.40
CA VAL A 703 4.52 0.07 -10.64
C VAL A 703 3.08 -0.44 -10.56
N VAL A 704 2.77 -1.58 -11.16
CA VAL A 704 1.40 -2.14 -11.16
C VAL A 704 0.92 -2.41 -9.73
N THR A 705 1.74 -3.02 -8.88
CA THR A 705 1.36 -3.28 -7.47
C THR A 705 1.26 -1.98 -6.67
N SER A 706 2.30 -1.15 -6.70
CA SER A 706 2.39 -0.01 -5.78
C SER A 706 1.50 1.17 -6.16
N LEU A 707 1.26 1.42 -7.46
CA LEU A 707 0.25 2.39 -7.89
C LEU A 707 -1.16 1.93 -7.49
N SER A 708 -1.46 0.63 -7.64
CA SER A 708 -2.77 0.08 -7.23
C SER A 708 -3.02 0.26 -5.74
N ARG A 709 -2.01 -0.01 -4.89
CA ARG A 709 -2.08 0.24 -3.43
C ARG A 709 -2.28 1.72 -3.12
N ALA A 710 -1.49 2.61 -3.73
CA ALA A 710 -1.60 4.05 -3.48
C ALA A 710 -2.94 4.66 -3.94
N VAL A 711 -3.57 4.11 -4.99
CA VAL A 711 -4.92 4.51 -5.44
C VAL A 711 -6.02 3.94 -4.52
N GLN A 712 -5.81 2.76 -3.92
CA GLN A 712 -6.67 2.27 -2.83
C GLN A 712 -6.53 3.13 -1.56
N ASP A 713 -5.32 3.61 -1.22
CA ASP A 713 -5.04 4.57 -0.14
C ASP A 713 -5.56 6.00 -0.42
N LEU A 714 -6.18 6.22 -1.58
CA LEU A 714 -6.96 7.40 -1.97
C LEU A 714 -8.47 7.12 -2.02
N ASN A 715 -8.92 5.93 -1.58
CA ASN A 715 -10.34 5.52 -1.52
C ASN A 715 -10.99 5.30 -2.91
N HIS A 716 -10.25 4.74 -3.88
CA HIS A 716 -10.81 4.23 -5.14
C HIS A 716 -10.60 2.71 -5.25
N HIS A 717 -11.42 2.03 -6.05
CA HIS A 717 -11.39 0.57 -6.17
C HIS A 717 -10.49 0.15 -7.33
N VAL A 718 -9.46 -0.65 -7.04
CA VAL A 718 -8.52 -1.17 -8.03
C VAL A 718 -8.57 -2.69 -8.07
N ASP A 719 -8.81 -3.25 -9.26
CA ASP A 719 -8.65 -4.68 -9.58
C ASP A 719 -7.54 -4.87 -10.61
N ILE A 720 -6.78 -5.96 -10.52
CA ILE A 720 -5.77 -6.34 -11.53
C ILE A 720 -6.23 -7.59 -12.27
N ILE A 721 -6.13 -7.61 -13.60
CA ILE A 721 -6.24 -8.82 -14.43
C ILE A 721 -4.84 -9.21 -14.92
N LEU A 722 -4.48 -10.48 -14.72
CA LEU A 722 -3.15 -11.03 -15.00
C LEU A 722 -3.27 -12.43 -15.67
N PRO A 723 -2.33 -12.87 -16.53
CA PRO A 723 -2.28 -14.26 -16.99
C PRO A 723 -1.88 -15.20 -15.84
N LYS A 724 -2.52 -16.37 -15.74
CA LYS A 724 -2.08 -17.41 -14.80
C LYS A 724 -0.91 -18.20 -15.39
N TYR A 725 0.30 -17.68 -15.22
CA TYR A 725 1.52 -18.40 -15.57
C TYR A 725 1.72 -19.64 -14.69
N ASP A 726 2.41 -20.64 -15.24
CA ASP A 726 2.90 -21.81 -14.49
C ASP A 726 4.04 -21.48 -13.52
N CYS A 727 4.78 -20.41 -13.78
CA CYS A 727 5.91 -19.91 -12.99
C CYS A 727 5.54 -18.81 -11.98
N LEU A 728 4.25 -18.60 -11.67
CA LEU A 728 3.81 -17.65 -10.63
C LEU A 728 4.31 -18.08 -9.23
N ASN A 729 4.83 -17.13 -8.45
CA ASN A 729 5.10 -17.36 -7.04
C ASN A 729 3.82 -17.27 -6.19
N LEU A 730 3.00 -18.33 -6.25
CA LEU A 730 1.68 -18.39 -5.60
C LEU A 730 1.72 -18.29 -4.06
N SER A 731 2.89 -18.44 -3.42
CA SER A 731 3.01 -18.28 -1.95
C SER A 731 2.71 -16.86 -1.47
N ASN A 732 2.86 -15.87 -2.34
CA ASN A 732 2.54 -14.46 -2.08
C ASN A 732 1.10 -14.08 -2.45
N VAL A 733 0.24 -15.04 -2.82
CA VAL A 733 -1.17 -14.80 -3.15
C VAL A 733 -2.06 -15.28 -1.99
N LYS A 734 -2.64 -14.32 -1.25
CA LYS A 734 -3.60 -14.60 -0.18
C LYS A 734 -4.98 -14.88 -0.75
N GLU A 735 -5.81 -15.63 -0.04
CA GLU A 735 -7.20 -15.95 -0.44
C GLU A 735 -7.32 -16.60 -1.84
N PHE A 736 -6.27 -17.29 -2.31
CA PHE A 736 -6.22 -17.82 -3.67
C PHE A 736 -7.22 -18.98 -3.88
N GLN A 737 -8.22 -18.74 -4.72
CA GLN A 737 -9.33 -19.66 -4.95
C GLN A 737 -9.85 -19.60 -6.40
N TYR A 738 -10.53 -20.66 -6.83
CA TYR A 738 -11.27 -20.65 -8.09
C TYR A 738 -12.51 -19.77 -7.97
N ASN A 739 -12.74 -18.87 -8.95
CA ASN A 739 -13.89 -17.96 -8.94
C ASN A 739 -14.98 -18.43 -9.93
N ARG A 740 -14.63 -18.62 -11.20
CA ARG A 740 -15.54 -19.00 -12.30
C ARG A 740 -14.77 -19.49 -13.52
N SER A 741 -15.48 -19.91 -14.56
CA SER A 741 -14.93 -20.06 -15.90
C SER A 741 -15.87 -19.46 -16.94
N TYR A 742 -15.33 -19.16 -18.12
CA TYR A 742 -16.09 -18.71 -19.30
C TYR A 742 -15.43 -19.28 -20.56
N SER A 743 -16.14 -19.22 -21.68
CA SER A 743 -15.65 -19.73 -22.98
C SER A 743 -15.32 -18.58 -23.91
N TRP A 744 -14.09 -18.55 -24.44
CA TRP A 744 -13.67 -17.61 -25.48
C TRP A 744 -12.59 -18.22 -26.38
N GLY A 745 -12.48 -17.75 -27.63
CA GLY A 745 -11.40 -18.18 -28.54
C GLY A 745 -11.38 -19.69 -28.84
N GLY A 746 -12.50 -20.40 -28.65
CA GLY A 746 -12.58 -21.85 -28.80
C GLY A 746 -12.03 -22.67 -27.61
N THR A 747 -11.84 -22.05 -26.44
CA THR A 747 -11.33 -22.73 -25.24
C THR A 747 -12.07 -22.29 -23.96
N GLU A 748 -12.06 -23.12 -22.91
CA GLU A 748 -12.45 -22.68 -21.57
C GLU A 748 -11.32 -21.84 -20.96
N ILE A 749 -11.66 -20.72 -20.34
CA ILE A 749 -10.77 -19.90 -19.55
C ILE A 749 -11.25 -19.90 -18.10
N LYS A 750 -10.42 -20.42 -17.20
CA LYS A 750 -10.69 -20.43 -15.76
C LYS A 750 -10.19 -19.14 -15.13
N VAL A 751 -10.99 -18.57 -14.25
CA VAL A 751 -10.68 -17.38 -13.49
C VAL A 751 -10.43 -17.79 -12.06
N TRP A 752 -9.19 -17.57 -11.61
CA TRP A 752 -8.84 -17.65 -10.20
C TRP A 752 -8.83 -16.24 -9.62
N PHE A 753 -9.12 -16.12 -8.33
CA PHE A 753 -9.10 -14.87 -7.59
C PHE A 753 -8.16 -15.00 -6.39
N GLY A 754 -7.50 -13.91 -6.01
CA GLY A 754 -6.75 -13.79 -4.76
C GLY A 754 -6.35 -12.34 -4.51
N LYS A 755 -5.60 -12.10 -3.44
CA LYS A 755 -5.03 -10.79 -3.09
C LYS A 755 -3.51 -10.84 -3.05
N VAL A 756 -2.86 -9.85 -3.63
CA VAL A 756 -1.40 -9.70 -3.66
C VAL A 756 -1.06 -8.30 -3.14
N GLU A 757 -0.28 -8.23 -2.06
CA GLU A 757 -0.06 -7.00 -1.26
C GLU A 757 -1.34 -6.21 -0.94
N GLY A 758 -2.44 -6.94 -0.69
CA GLY A 758 -3.77 -6.42 -0.40
C GLY A 758 -4.65 -6.18 -1.64
N VAL A 759 -4.04 -5.96 -2.81
CA VAL A 759 -4.75 -5.65 -4.06
C VAL A 759 -5.45 -6.90 -4.61
N PRO A 760 -6.75 -6.82 -4.99
CA PRO A 760 -7.47 -7.89 -5.69
C PRO A 760 -6.87 -8.22 -7.06
N VAL A 761 -6.71 -9.51 -7.37
CA VAL A 761 -6.15 -10.02 -8.63
C VAL A 761 -7.00 -11.15 -9.20
N TYR A 762 -7.36 -11.02 -10.48
CA TYR A 762 -8.01 -12.04 -11.30
C TYR A 762 -7.00 -12.68 -12.26
N PHE A 763 -6.77 -13.98 -12.11
CA PHE A 763 -5.80 -14.73 -12.89
C PHE A 763 -6.49 -15.57 -13.96
N LEU A 764 -6.18 -15.32 -15.23
CA LEU A 764 -6.80 -15.99 -16.37
C LEU A 764 -5.98 -17.21 -16.83
N GLU A 765 -6.60 -18.40 -16.76
CA GLU A 765 -6.01 -19.69 -17.09
C GLU A 765 -6.76 -20.35 -18.28
N PRO A 766 -6.33 -20.12 -19.52
CA PRO A 766 -6.93 -20.76 -20.69
C PRO A 766 -6.48 -22.21 -20.83
N HIS A 767 -7.42 -23.11 -21.12
CA HIS A 767 -7.16 -24.55 -21.27
C HIS A 767 -6.22 -24.87 -22.46
N ASN A 768 -6.02 -23.93 -23.38
CA ASN A 768 -5.03 -23.99 -24.46
C ASN A 768 -3.56 -23.95 -24.00
N ARG A 769 -3.29 -23.73 -22.71
CA ARG A 769 -1.95 -23.70 -22.08
C ARG A 769 -0.99 -22.62 -22.60
N PHE A 770 -1.49 -21.52 -23.16
CA PHE A 770 -0.67 -20.41 -23.66
C PHE A 770 0.30 -19.79 -22.61
N PHE A 771 0.01 -19.97 -21.31
CA PHE A 771 0.84 -19.48 -20.20
C PHE A 771 1.56 -20.58 -19.41
N SER A 772 1.55 -21.83 -19.93
CA SER A 772 2.32 -22.96 -19.40
C SER A 772 3.65 -23.10 -20.16
N THR A 773 4.54 -22.12 -19.99
CA THR A 773 5.79 -21.98 -20.76
C THR A 773 7.04 -21.83 -19.89
N GLY A 774 6.92 -21.86 -18.56
CA GLY A 774 8.02 -21.63 -17.61
C GLY A 774 8.56 -20.20 -17.56
N CYS A 775 7.99 -19.26 -18.32
CA CYS A 775 8.43 -17.86 -18.34
C CYS A 775 7.33 -16.87 -18.79
N ILE A 776 7.47 -15.62 -18.33
CA ILE A 776 6.60 -14.49 -18.69
C ILE A 776 6.84 -14.07 -20.14
N TYR A 777 8.09 -13.72 -20.48
CA TYR A 777 8.54 -13.30 -21.81
C TYR A 777 9.58 -14.25 -22.41
N GLY A 778 9.83 -14.11 -23.72
CA GLY A 778 10.88 -14.81 -24.46
C GLY A 778 10.37 -16.01 -25.27
N CYS A 779 9.07 -16.26 -25.31
CA CYS A 779 8.50 -17.27 -26.18
C CYS A 779 8.39 -16.74 -27.62
N LYS A 780 8.53 -17.63 -28.61
CA LYS A 780 8.47 -17.27 -30.05
C LYS A 780 7.12 -16.64 -30.46
N ASN A 781 6.09 -16.82 -29.64
CA ASN A 781 4.72 -16.40 -29.89
C ASN A 781 4.17 -15.45 -28.81
N ASP A 782 5.01 -14.67 -28.12
CA ASP A 782 4.56 -13.73 -27.08
C ASP A 782 3.46 -12.77 -27.57
N ALA A 783 3.51 -12.30 -28.82
CA ALA A 783 2.46 -11.48 -29.41
C ALA A 783 1.10 -12.20 -29.54
N GLU A 784 1.11 -13.51 -29.83
CA GLU A 784 -0.10 -14.34 -29.89
C GLU A 784 -0.63 -14.63 -28.47
N ARG A 785 0.26 -14.97 -27.53
CA ARG A 785 -0.05 -15.20 -26.11
C ARG A 785 -0.74 -13.98 -25.53
N PHE A 786 -0.13 -12.80 -25.66
CA PHE A 786 -0.64 -11.57 -25.08
C PHE A 786 -1.85 -11.01 -25.84
N GLY A 787 -1.90 -11.15 -27.18
CA GLY A 787 -3.10 -10.82 -27.95
C GLY A 787 -4.33 -11.64 -27.51
N PHE A 788 -4.16 -12.94 -27.29
CA PHE A 788 -5.19 -13.81 -26.72
C PHE A 788 -5.60 -13.35 -25.30
N PHE A 789 -4.64 -13.02 -24.43
CA PHE A 789 -4.93 -12.53 -23.08
C PHE A 789 -5.69 -11.20 -23.06
N CYS A 790 -5.36 -10.24 -23.94
CA CYS A 790 -6.04 -8.95 -24.00
C CYS A 790 -7.53 -9.11 -24.35
N HIS A 791 -7.84 -9.99 -25.30
CA HIS A 791 -9.23 -10.38 -25.58
C HIS A 791 -9.88 -11.07 -24.37
N ALA A 792 -9.22 -12.06 -23.78
CA ALA A 792 -9.73 -12.79 -22.62
C ALA A 792 -10.04 -11.85 -21.44
N ALA A 793 -9.20 -10.84 -21.18
CA ALA A 793 -9.44 -9.85 -20.14
C ALA A 793 -10.68 -8.98 -20.41
N LEU A 794 -10.87 -8.50 -21.66
CA LEU A 794 -12.06 -7.76 -22.05
C LEU A 794 -13.34 -8.61 -22.03
N GLU A 795 -13.22 -9.88 -22.44
CA GLU A 795 -14.32 -10.85 -22.40
C GLU A 795 -14.72 -11.20 -20.97
N PHE A 796 -13.74 -11.38 -20.08
CA PHE A 796 -13.97 -11.60 -18.65
C PHE A 796 -14.73 -10.44 -18.01
N LEU A 797 -14.35 -9.19 -18.33
CA LEU A 797 -15.06 -7.98 -17.86
C LEU A 797 -16.50 -7.97 -18.35
N LEU A 798 -16.72 -8.19 -19.65
CA LEU A 798 -18.05 -8.22 -20.27
C LEU A 798 -18.94 -9.32 -19.67
N GLN A 799 -18.49 -10.58 -19.66
CA GLN A 799 -19.28 -11.71 -19.18
C GLN A 799 -19.45 -11.72 -17.65
N SER A 800 -18.62 -10.98 -16.90
CA SER A 800 -18.79 -10.81 -15.45
C SER A 800 -19.63 -9.60 -15.04
N GLY A 801 -20.08 -8.77 -16.00
CA GLY A 801 -20.84 -7.54 -15.70
C GLY A 801 -20.00 -6.46 -15.00
N PHE A 802 -18.68 -6.46 -15.21
CA PHE A 802 -17.82 -5.41 -14.68
C PHE A 802 -17.98 -4.14 -15.53
N HIS A 803 -18.18 -3.00 -14.88
CA HIS A 803 -18.36 -1.70 -15.53
C HIS A 803 -17.36 -0.68 -14.98
N PRO A 804 -16.04 -0.88 -15.24
CA PRO A 804 -15.02 0.04 -14.75
C PRO A 804 -15.16 1.43 -15.37
N ASP A 805 -14.77 2.45 -14.61
CA ASP A 805 -14.54 3.81 -15.10
C ASP A 805 -13.30 3.87 -16.00
N ILE A 806 -12.23 3.20 -15.56
CA ILE A 806 -10.92 3.20 -16.21
C ILE A 806 -10.47 1.76 -16.48
N ILE A 807 -10.01 1.51 -17.70
CA ILE A 807 -9.19 0.34 -18.04
C ILE A 807 -7.77 0.85 -18.24
N HIS A 808 -6.87 0.53 -17.30
CA HIS A 808 -5.47 0.95 -17.33
C HIS A 808 -4.59 -0.15 -17.92
N CYS A 809 -3.99 0.16 -19.06
CA CYS A 809 -3.14 -0.75 -19.82
C CYS A 809 -1.66 -0.37 -19.64
N HIS A 810 -0.80 -1.36 -19.44
CA HIS A 810 0.64 -1.20 -19.28
C HIS A 810 1.43 -1.87 -20.40
N ASP A 811 2.20 -1.07 -21.14
CA ASP A 811 3.16 -1.47 -22.17
C ASP A 811 2.60 -2.33 -23.36
N TRP A 812 3.44 -2.62 -24.34
CA TRP A 812 3.10 -3.30 -25.61
C TRP A 812 2.34 -4.63 -25.43
N SER A 813 2.55 -5.30 -24.30
CA SER A 813 1.92 -6.58 -23.94
C SER A 813 0.44 -6.46 -23.55
N SER A 814 -0.04 -5.27 -23.16
CA SER A 814 -1.47 -5.02 -22.97
C SER A 814 -2.06 -4.08 -24.03
N ALA A 815 -1.22 -3.48 -24.88
CA ALA A 815 -1.61 -2.59 -25.98
C ALA A 815 -2.82 -3.07 -26.83
N PRO A 816 -3.01 -4.37 -27.13
CA PRO A 816 -4.19 -4.82 -27.85
C PRO A 816 -5.52 -4.47 -27.18
N VAL A 817 -5.59 -4.40 -25.83
CA VAL A 817 -6.80 -3.98 -25.11
C VAL A 817 -7.34 -2.66 -25.64
N ALA A 818 -6.48 -1.67 -25.90
CA ALA A 818 -6.90 -0.31 -26.23
C ALA A 818 -7.74 -0.25 -27.52
N TRP A 819 -7.31 -0.91 -28.59
CA TRP A 819 -8.08 -0.94 -29.83
C TRP A 819 -9.22 -1.96 -29.78
N LEU A 820 -8.99 -3.15 -29.21
CA LEU A 820 -10.03 -4.18 -29.10
C LEU A 820 -11.22 -3.69 -28.29
N TYR A 821 -10.98 -2.92 -27.22
CA TYR A 821 -12.03 -2.29 -26.43
C TYR A 821 -12.91 -1.38 -27.30
N LYS A 822 -12.31 -0.42 -28.01
CA LYS A 822 -13.04 0.55 -28.86
C LYS A 822 -13.72 -0.13 -30.05
N ASP A 823 -13.02 -1.04 -30.73
CA ASP A 823 -13.48 -1.74 -31.94
C ASP A 823 -14.61 -2.76 -31.63
N HIS A 824 -14.63 -3.39 -30.44
CA HIS A 824 -15.46 -4.58 -30.18
C HIS A 824 -16.24 -4.64 -28.84
N TYR A 825 -15.85 -3.91 -27.78
CA TYR A 825 -16.48 -4.07 -26.45
C TYR A 825 -17.21 -2.82 -25.94
N MET A 826 -16.77 -1.62 -26.34
CA MET A 826 -17.37 -0.33 -25.97
C MET A 826 -18.86 -0.25 -26.34
N HIS A 827 -19.26 -0.83 -27.49
CA HIS A 827 -20.64 -0.83 -27.96
C HIS A 827 -21.52 -1.97 -27.41
N TYR A 828 -20.93 -2.96 -26.73
CA TYR A 828 -21.60 -4.23 -26.40
C TYR A 828 -21.72 -4.51 -24.89
N GLY A 829 -21.27 -3.61 -24.03
CA GLY A 829 -21.52 -3.66 -22.58
C GLY A 829 -20.59 -2.79 -21.73
N LEU A 830 -19.42 -2.44 -22.23
CA LEU A 830 -18.40 -1.67 -21.49
C LEU A 830 -18.40 -0.16 -21.83
N SER A 831 -19.57 0.40 -22.18
CA SER A 831 -19.71 1.73 -22.82
C SER A 831 -19.28 2.94 -21.98
N LYS A 832 -19.22 2.80 -20.65
CA LYS A 832 -18.78 3.88 -19.75
C LYS A 832 -17.26 4.00 -19.62
N ALA A 833 -16.53 2.91 -19.85
CA ALA A 833 -15.09 2.85 -19.56
C ALA A 833 -14.26 3.81 -20.42
N ARG A 834 -13.07 4.15 -19.93
CA ARG A 834 -12.06 4.94 -20.63
C ARG A 834 -10.71 4.24 -20.55
N VAL A 835 -9.98 4.25 -21.66
CA VAL A 835 -8.69 3.56 -21.76
C VAL A 835 -7.57 4.55 -21.44
N VAL A 836 -6.76 4.20 -20.45
CA VAL A 836 -5.51 4.88 -20.14
C VAL A 836 -4.35 3.93 -20.45
N PHE A 837 -3.29 4.42 -21.10
CA PHE A 837 -2.15 3.59 -21.48
C PHE A 837 -0.83 4.15 -20.93
N THR A 838 -0.10 3.38 -20.11
CA THR A 838 1.26 3.73 -19.66
C THR A 838 2.31 2.99 -20.48
N ILE A 839 3.23 3.75 -21.10
CA ILE A 839 4.46 3.24 -21.71
C ILE A 839 5.54 3.14 -20.62
N HIS A 840 6.07 1.94 -20.36
CA HIS A 840 7.19 1.75 -19.42
C HIS A 840 8.52 1.68 -20.16
N ASN A 841 8.58 1.15 -21.38
CA ASN A 841 9.76 1.25 -22.25
C ASN A 841 9.42 1.16 -23.75
N LEU A 842 9.55 2.28 -24.49
CA LEU A 842 9.15 2.39 -25.89
C LEU A 842 9.98 1.52 -26.87
N GLU A 843 11.15 1.03 -26.46
CA GLU A 843 12.00 0.15 -27.29
C GLU A 843 11.33 -1.20 -27.61
N PHE A 844 10.36 -1.64 -26.80
CA PHE A 844 9.66 -2.89 -26.98
C PHE A 844 8.29 -2.66 -27.62
N GLY A 845 8.02 -3.33 -28.75
CA GLY A 845 6.67 -3.34 -29.34
C GLY A 845 6.13 -1.97 -29.80
N ALA A 846 7.00 -1.01 -30.13
CA ALA A 846 6.65 0.37 -30.53
C ALA A 846 5.49 0.50 -31.54
N HIS A 847 5.31 -0.48 -32.44
CA HIS A 847 4.20 -0.51 -33.40
C HIS A 847 2.84 -0.86 -32.77
N PHE A 848 2.81 -1.76 -31.78
CA PHE A 848 1.61 -2.00 -30.96
C PHE A 848 1.33 -0.84 -30.03
N ILE A 849 2.38 -0.26 -29.42
CA ILE A 849 2.27 0.97 -28.62
C ILE A 849 1.63 2.09 -29.44
N GLY A 850 2.16 2.42 -30.62
CA GLY A 850 1.60 3.47 -31.47
C GLY A 850 0.12 3.26 -31.83
N LYS A 851 -0.29 2.01 -32.09
CA LYS A 851 -1.73 1.71 -32.27
C LYS A 851 -2.52 1.95 -30.98
N ALA A 852 -2.05 1.48 -29.82
CA ALA A 852 -2.73 1.69 -28.54
C ALA A 852 -2.83 3.17 -28.15
N VAL A 853 -1.77 3.96 -28.35
CA VAL A 853 -1.79 5.42 -28.11
C VAL A 853 -2.83 6.10 -29.01
N GLY A 854 -2.97 5.67 -30.27
CA GLY A 854 -4.03 6.15 -31.15
C GLY A 854 -5.43 5.96 -30.57
N TYR A 855 -5.72 4.76 -30.05
CA TYR A 855 -7.04 4.35 -29.55
C TYR A 855 -7.34 4.70 -28.07
N SER A 856 -6.33 5.01 -27.25
CA SER A 856 -6.50 5.36 -25.82
C SER A 856 -7.08 6.76 -25.64
N ASP A 857 -7.84 6.99 -24.56
CA ASP A 857 -8.42 8.30 -24.25
C ASP A 857 -7.36 9.24 -23.66
N LYS A 858 -6.50 8.72 -22.79
CA LYS A 858 -5.25 9.38 -22.33
C LYS A 858 -4.08 8.41 -22.36
N THR A 859 -2.88 8.94 -22.52
CA THR A 859 -1.62 8.17 -22.54
C THR A 859 -0.60 8.85 -21.62
N THR A 860 0.24 8.06 -20.95
CA THR A 860 1.36 8.56 -20.15
C THR A 860 2.61 7.70 -20.31
N THR A 861 3.76 8.21 -19.88
CA THR A 861 4.98 7.45 -19.67
C THR A 861 5.63 7.84 -18.34
N VAL A 862 6.60 7.05 -17.90
CA VAL A 862 7.05 6.99 -16.50
C VAL A 862 8.00 8.12 -16.05
N SER A 863 8.18 9.18 -16.85
CA SER A 863 8.78 10.45 -16.44
C SER A 863 8.55 11.58 -17.46
N ASP A 864 8.77 12.83 -17.05
CA ASP A 864 8.53 14.04 -17.85
C ASP A 864 9.63 14.30 -18.89
N THR A 865 10.89 14.05 -18.52
CA THR A 865 12.03 14.15 -19.43
C THR A 865 12.00 13.00 -20.43
N TYR A 866 11.62 11.78 -20.04
CA TYR A 866 11.46 10.71 -21.02
C TYR A 866 10.30 10.98 -21.99
N ALA A 867 9.18 11.55 -21.52
CA ALA A 867 8.08 11.98 -22.39
C ALA A 867 8.57 12.98 -23.48
N LYS A 868 9.46 13.90 -23.12
CA LYS A 868 10.11 14.85 -24.04
C LYS A 868 11.12 14.18 -24.97
N GLU A 869 11.95 13.26 -24.45
CA GLU A 869 12.92 12.48 -25.24
C GLU A 869 12.21 11.64 -26.33
N VAL A 870 11.05 11.04 -26.03
CA VAL A 870 10.29 10.20 -27.00
C VAL A 870 9.25 10.95 -27.84
N ALA A 871 9.00 12.24 -27.58
CA ALA A 871 7.96 13.01 -28.25
C ALA A 871 8.05 13.03 -29.78
N GLY A 872 9.27 12.95 -30.33
CA GLY A 872 9.54 12.89 -31.77
C GLY A 872 9.36 11.50 -32.41
N ASN A 873 9.06 10.45 -31.64
CA ASN A 873 8.87 9.10 -32.17
C ASN A 873 7.56 9.02 -32.98
N PRO A 874 7.52 8.39 -34.17
CA PRO A 874 6.31 8.24 -34.98
C PRO A 874 5.10 7.58 -34.28
N ALA A 875 5.33 6.77 -33.23
CA ALA A 875 4.27 6.20 -32.40
C ALA A 875 3.59 7.21 -31.44
N ILE A 876 4.24 8.34 -31.18
CA ILE A 876 3.89 9.31 -30.13
C ILE A 876 3.55 10.69 -30.72
N ALA A 877 4.33 11.16 -31.68
CA ALA A 877 4.22 12.50 -32.28
C ALA A 877 2.81 12.88 -32.77
N PRO A 878 1.99 11.99 -33.37
CA PRO A 878 0.62 12.31 -33.78
C PRO A 878 -0.38 12.51 -32.61
N HIS A 879 0.04 12.23 -31.38
CA HIS A 879 -0.84 12.08 -30.21
C HIS A 879 -0.36 12.86 -28.97
N LEU A 880 0.57 13.80 -29.14
CA LEU A 880 1.17 14.59 -28.06
C LEU A 880 0.13 15.34 -27.20
N TYR A 881 -1.00 15.77 -27.79
CA TYR A 881 -2.10 16.45 -27.08
C TYR A 881 -2.77 15.60 -25.98
N LYS A 882 -2.51 14.29 -25.93
CA LYS A 882 -3.00 13.37 -24.90
C LYS A 882 -1.90 12.52 -24.27
N PHE A 883 -0.63 12.90 -24.44
CA PHE A 883 0.55 12.21 -23.93
C PHE A 883 1.22 13.00 -22.80
N HIS A 884 1.51 12.34 -21.68
CA HIS A 884 1.97 12.96 -20.43
C HIS A 884 3.19 12.23 -19.88
N GLY A 885 3.96 12.88 -19.00
CA GLY A 885 4.90 12.23 -18.12
C GLY A 885 4.34 12.16 -16.70
N ILE A 886 4.48 11.02 -16.01
CA ILE A 886 4.24 10.88 -14.57
C ILE A 886 5.38 10.03 -14.00
N ILE A 887 6.16 10.62 -13.09
CA ILE A 887 7.32 9.95 -12.46
C ILE A 887 6.83 8.81 -11.56
N ASN A 888 7.47 7.63 -11.60
CA ASN A 888 7.12 6.53 -10.69
C ASN A 888 7.55 6.82 -9.24
N GLY A 889 6.77 6.33 -8.27
CA GLY A 889 7.21 6.21 -6.88
C GLY A 889 7.87 4.85 -6.57
N ILE A 890 8.32 4.69 -5.33
CA ILE A 890 8.69 3.39 -4.73
C ILE A 890 7.70 2.96 -3.63
N ASP A 891 7.60 1.65 -3.40
CA ASP A 891 6.86 1.11 -2.26
C ASP A 891 7.70 1.21 -0.98
N GLN A 892 7.24 2.00 -0.01
CA GLN A 892 7.90 2.16 1.30
C GLN A 892 7.52 1.06 2.31
N ASP A 893 6.80 0.02 1.91
CA ASP A 893 6.62 -1.20 2.73
C ASP A 893 7.64 -2.28 2.32
N ILE A 894 8.13 -2.21 1.08
CA ILE A 894 9.21 -3.06 0.56
C ILE A 894 10.57 -2.40 0.84
N TRP A 895 10.70 -1.10 0.54
CA TRP A 895 11.96 -0.36 0.59
C TRP A 895 11.98 0.61 1.78
N ASP A 896 12.18 0.07 2.99
CA ASP A 896 12.27 0.86 4.22
C ASP A 896 13.37 0.37 5.17
N PRO A 897 14.51 1.08 5.31
CA PRO A 897 15.57 0.68 6.24
C PRO A 897 15.14 0.69 7.72
N TYR A 898 13.97 1.22 8.08
CA TYR A 898 13.47 1.07 9.44
C TYR A 898 12.81 -0.31 9.67
N ASN A 899 12.19 -0.92 8.67
CA ASN A 899 11.49 -2.22 8.79
C ASN A 899 12.12 -3.39 8.01
N ASP A 900 13.14 -3.11 7.19
CA ASP A 900 13.92 -4.10 6.44
C ASP A 900 14.55 -5.17 7.36
N LYS A 901 14.51 -6.42 6.89
CA LYS A 901 14.96 -7.64 7.59
C LYS A 901 16.26 -8.22 6.99
N PHE A 902 16.76 -7.64 5.90
CA PHE A 902 17.96 -8.08 5.18
C PHE A 902 19.22 -7.26 5.55
N ILE A 903 19.06 -6.26 6.43
CA ILE A 903 20.12 -5.38 6.93
C ILE A 903 20.38 -5.65 8.42
N PRO A 904 21.60 -5.44 8.94
CA PRO A 904 21.96 -5.84 10.31
C PRO A 904 21.39 -4.93 11.41
N ILE A 905 21.13 -3.66 11.09
CA ILE A 905 20.59 -2.65 12.01
C ILE A 905 19.50 -1.87 11.26
N SER A 906 18.31 -1.72 11.86
CA SER A 906 17.26 -0.84 11.33
C SER A 906 17.60 0.63 11.59
N TYR A 907 17.42 1.51 10.60
CA TYR A 907 17.76 2.93 10.72
C TYR A 907 16.76 3.87 10.02
N THR A 908 16.86 5.15 10.38
CA THR A 908 16.11 6.28 9.82
C THR A 908 17.09 7.40 9.42
N SER A 909 16.60 8.56 8.99
CA SER A 909 17.46 9.73 8.72
C SER A 909 18.17 10.26 9.99
N GLU A 910 17.69 9.91 11.18
CA GLU A 910 18.30 10.29 12.47
C GLU A 910 19.63 9.55 12.75
N ASN A 911 19.70 8.26 12.42
CA ASN A 911 20.84 7.38 12.71
C ASN A 911 21.44 6.72 11.45
N VAL A 912 21.28 7.38 10.29
CA VAL A 912 21.73 6.88 8.97
C VAL A 912 23.21 6.50 8.94
N VAL A 913 24.09 7.25 9.61
CA VAL A 913 25.54 6.99 9.60
C VAL A 913 25.86 5.63 10.24
N GLU A 914 25.27 5.33 11.40
CA GLU A 914 25.46 4.08 12.12
C GLU A 914 24.87 2.89 11.34
N GLY A 915 23.64 3.04 10.85
CA GLY A 915 22.95 2.00 10.08
C GLY A 915 23.65 1.65 8.76
N LYS A 916 24.11 2.66 8.02
CA LYS A 916 24.91 2.46 6.80
C LYS A 916 26.28 1.86 7.10
N GLN A 917 26.97 2.26 8.17
CA GLN A 917 28.25 1.68 8.55
C GLN A 917 28.13 0.19 8.89
N ALA A 918 27.13 -0.20 9.71
CA ALA A 918 26.88 -1.60 10.02
C ALA A 918 26.50 -2.41 8.76
N ALA A 919 25.67 -1.85 7.88
CA ALA A 919 25.33 -2.49 6.60
C ALA A 919 26.54 -2.62 5.66
N LYS A 920 27.44 -1.63 5.64
CA LYS A 920 28.69 -1.62 4.86
C LYS A 920 29.66 -2.69 5.33
N GLU A 921 29.85 -2.84 6.64
CA GLU A 921 30.67 -3.91 7.22
C GLU A 921 30.07 -5.29 6.95
N ALA A 922 28.76 -5.47 7.11
CA ALA A 922 28.08 -6.72 6.79
C ALA A 922 28.14 -7.05 5.29
N LEU A 923 28.07 -6.05 4.40
CA LEU A 923 28.25 -6.21 2.96
C LEU A 923 29.69 -6.64 2.61
N GLN A 924 30.69 -6.00 3.22
CA GLN A 924 32.10 -6.34 3.05
C GLN A 924 32.35 -7.80 3.48
N GLN A 925 31.88 -8.18 4.67
CA GLN A 925 31.99 -9.54 5.21
C GLN A 925 31.27 -10.58 4.33
N ARG A 926 29.99 -10.36 3.96
CA ARG A 926 29.20 -11.30 3.13
C ARG A 926 29.84 -11.57 1.77
N LEU A 927 30.58 -10.61 1.21
CA LEU A 927 31.19 -10.71 -0.12
C LEU A 927 32.68 -11.07 -0.11
N GLY A 928 33.31 -11.13 1.07
CA GLY A 928 34.75 -11.40 1.24
C GLY A 928 35.65 -10.22 0.85
N LEU A 929 35.11 -8.99 0.89
CA LEU A 929 35.89 -7.77 0.72
C LEU A 929 36.65 -7.46 2.02
N LYS A 930 37.71 -6.66 1.92
CA LYS A 930 38.42 -6.12 3.08
C LYS A 930 37.50 -5.19 3.86
N THR A 931 37.26 -5.50 5.14
CA THR A 931 36.60 -4.57 6.07
C THR A 931 37.49 -3.34 6.28
N ALA A 932 37.04 -2.19 5.80
CA ALA A 932 37.76 -0.92 5.85
C ALA A 932 36.82 0.25 5.52
N ASP A 933 37.04 1.43 6.10
CA ASP A 933 36.34 2.64 5.66
C ASP A 933 36.97 3.19 4.37
N LEU A 934 36.47 2.67 3.25
CA LEU A 934 36.74 3.11 1.88
C LEU A 934 35.38 3.35 1.19
N PRO A 935 35.28 4.24 0.20
CA PRO A 935 34.01 4.50 -0.48
C PRO A 935 33.57 3.27 -1.30
N VAL A 936 32.37 2.76 -1.03
CA VAL A 936 31.76 1.62 -1.72
C VAL A 936 30.79 2.11 -2.80
N VAL A 937 31.05 1.72 -4.06
CA VAL A 937 30.14 1.93 -5.20
C VAL A 937 29.35 0.65 -5.47
N GLY A 938 28.04 0.71 -5.27
CA GLY A 938 27.10 -0.35 -5.63
C GLY A 938 26.53 -0.17 -7.04
N ILE A 939 26.31 -1.28 -7.75
CA ILE A 939 25.73 -1.33 -9.10
C ILE A 939 24.68 -2.44 -9.13
N ILE A 940 23.38 -2.10 -9.07
CA ILE A 940 22.26 -3.07 -9.10
C ILE A 940 21.47 -2.89 -10.39
N THR A 941 21.65 -3.76 -11.38
CA THR A 941 21.03 -3.58 -12.70
C THR A 941 21.02 -4.85 -13.57
N ARG A 942 20.17 -4.90 -14.60
CA ARG A 942 20.25 -5.91 -15.66
C ARG A 942 21.39 -5.55 -16.62
N LEU A 943 22.25 -6.50 -16.97
CA LEU A 943 23.41 -6.25 -17.82
C LEU A 943 23.02 -6.26 -19.32
N THR A 944 22.45 -5.14 -19.78
CA THR A 944 22.00 -4.93 -21.16
C THR A 944 22.57 -3.63 -21.74
N HIS A 945 22.53 -3.46 -23.07
CA HIS A 945 23.05 -2.25 -23.72
C HIS A 945 22.41 -0.95 -23.19
N GLN A 946 21.11 -0.96 -22.91
CA GLN A 946 20.38 0.15 -22.26
C GLN A 946 21.08 0.64 -21.00
N LYS A 947 21.57 -0.29 -20.16
CA LYS A 947 22.14 0.01 -18.84
C LYS A 947 23.64 0.37 -18.88
N GLY A 948 24.17 0.67 -20.08
CA GLY A 948 25.52 1.22 -20.23
C GLY A 948 26.63 0.24 -19.86
N ILE A 949 26.55 -1.04 -20.28
CA ILE A 949 27.53 -2.08 -19.91
C ILE A 949 29.01 -1.70 -20.11
N HIS A 950 29.34 -0.85 -21.09
CA HIS A 950 30.71 -0.36 -21.29
C HIS A 950 31.11 0.71 -20.24
N LEU A 951 30.16 1.59 -19.86
CA LEU A 951 30.29 2.55 -18.78
C LEU A 951 30.39 1.86 -17.41
N ILE A 952 29.62 0.79 -17.18
CA ILE A 952 29.74 -0.07 -15.99
C ILE A 952 31.14 -0.67 -15.89
N LYS A 953 31.64 -1.29 -16.98
CA LYS A 953 32.99 -1.87 -17.01
C LYS A 953 34.08 -0.82 -16.72
N HIS A 954 33.94 0.39 -17.26
CA HIS A 954 34.85 1.51 -16.99
C HIS A 954 34.79 1.98 -15.53
N ALA A 955 33.59 2.21 -15.00
CA ALA A 955 33.38 2.67 -13.63
C ALA A 955 33.94 1.72 -12.56
N ILE A 956 33.89 0.41 -12.81
CA ILE A 956 34.51 -0.62 -11.95
C ILE A 956 36.02 -0.36 -11.80
N TRP A 957 36.73 -0.14 -12.92
CA TRP A 957 38.15 0.21 -12.89
C TRP A 957 38.38 1.58 -12.25
N ARG A 958 37.60 2.60 -12.62
CA ARG A 958 37.77 3.97 -12.07
C ARG A 958 37.60 4.02 -10.55
N THR A 959 36.67 3.23 -10.00
CA THR A 959 36.47 3.12 -8.56
C THR A 959 37.71 2.55 -7.86
N LEU A 960 38.34 1.53 -8.45
CA LEU A 960 39.54 0.89 -7.91
C LEU A 960 40.79 1.78 -8.02
N GLU A 961 40.91 2.58 -9.09
CA GLU A 961 41.91 3.64 -9.26
C GLU A 961 41.76 4.73 -8.20
N ARG A 962 40.52 5.14 -7.88
CA ARG A 962 40.19 6.12 -6.83
C ARG A 962 40.23 5.53 -5.40
N ASN A 963 40.85 4.37 -5.22
CA ASN A 963 40.97 3.66 -3.94
C ASN A 963 39.63 3.34 -3.25
N GLY A 964 38.55 3.20 -4.03
CA GLY A 964 37.27 2.70 -3.54
C GLY A 964 37.16 1.18 -3.59
N GLN A 965 35.98 0.70 -3.20
CA GLN A 965 35.50 -0.68 -3.40
C GLN A 965 34.28 -0.67 -4.33
N VAL A 966 34.02 -1.78 -5.03
CA VAL A 966 32.91 -1.88 -5.98
C VAL A 966 32.18 -3.21 -5.88
N VAL A 967 30.85 -3.14 -5.81
CA VAL A 967 29.95 -4.31 -5.77
C VAL A 967 28.94 -4.20 -6.90
N LEU A 968 28.86 -5.23 -7.74
CA LEU A 968 27.84 -5.36 -8.78
C LEU A 968 26.91 -6.53 -8.46
N LEU A 969 25.61 -6.32 -8.64
CA LEU A 969 24.58 -7.36 -8.61
C LEU A 969 23.75 -7.26 -9.91
N GLY A 970 23.77 -8.31 -10.73
CA GLY A 970 23.06 -8.29 -12.01
C GLY A 970 23.49 -9.35 -13.01
N SER A 971 22.53 -9.90 -13.74
CA SER A 971 22.75 -10.87 -14.82
C SER A 971 22.47 -10.26 -16.22
N ALA A 972 23.04 -10.89 -17.26
CA ALA A 972 22.79 -10.56 -18.66
C ALA A 972 21.91 -11.62 -19.34
N PRO A 973 20.82 -11.24 -20.03
CA PRO A 973 20.05 -12.17 -20.87
C PRO A 973 20.82 -12.68 -22.11
N ASP A 974 21.85 -11.96 -22.55
CA ASP A 974 22.75 -12.40 -23.64
C ASP A 974 23.94 -13.18 -23.03
N PRO A 975 24.11 -14.48 -23.34
CA PRO A 975 25.21 -15.28 -22.80
C PRO A 975 26.61 -14.73 -23.10
N ARG A 976 26.76 -13.93 -24.17
CA ARG A 976 28.05 -13.29 -24.51
C ARG A 976 28.37 -12.18 -23.50
N ILE A 977 27.37 -11.36 -23.18
CA ILE A 977 27.51 -10.30 -22.16
C ILE A 977 27.69 -10.93 -20.77
N GLN A 978 26.99 -12.02 -20.47
CA GLN A 978 27.19 -12.77 -19.21
C GLN A 978 28.65 -13.26 -19.10
N ASN A 979 29.17 -13.93 -20.13
CA ASN A 979 30.55 -14.44 -20.16
C ASN A 979 31.59 -13.32 -20.10
N ASP A 980 31.35 -12.18 -20.75
CA ASP A 980 32.17 -10.96 -20.64
C ASP A 980 32.32 -10.49 -19.18
N PHE A 981 31.23 -10.48 -18.41
CA PHE A 981 31.25 -10.09 -17.00
C PHE A 981 31.82 -11.19 -16.10
N VAL A 982 31.64 -12.48 -16.43
CA VAL A 982 32.33 -13.60 -15.74
C VAL A 982 33.84 -13.50 -15.92
N ASN A 983 34.32 -13.20 -17.13
CA ASN A 983 35.75 -13.00 -17.40
C ASN A 983 36.31 -11.80 -16.61
N LEU A 984 35.58 -10.68 -16.57
CA LEU A 984 35.94 -9.54 -15.73
C LEU A 984 35.96 -9.89 -14.23
N ALA A 985 34.99 -10.67 -13.73
CA ALA A 985 34.95 -11.14 -12.35
C ALA A 985 36.19 -11.99 -11.99
N ASN A 986 36.60 -12.88 -12.89
CA ASN A 986 37.79 -13.72 -12.73
C ASN A 986 39.10 -12.90 -12.75
N GLN A 987 39.18 -11.87 -13.61
CA GLN A 987 40.30 -10.93 -13.64
C GLN A 987 40.39 -10.14 -12.33
N LEU A 988 39.26 -9.56 -11.88
CA LEU A 988 39.19 -8.78 -10.65
C LEU A 988 39.52 -9.62 -9.41
N ARG A 989 39.01 -10.86 -9.33
CA ARG A 989 39.30 -11.78 -8.22
C ARG A 989 40.81 -12.02 -8.02
N SER A 990 41.59 -12.01 -9.10
CA SER A 990 43.03 -12.29 -9.08
C SER A 990 43.91 -11.11 -8.61
N SER A 991 43.41 -9.87 -8.67
CA SER A 991 44.23 -8.67 -8.38
C SER A 991 43.57 -7.61 -7.49
N TYR A 992 42.25 -7.72 -7.29
CA TYR A 992 41.40 -6.78 -6.55
C TYR A 992 40.30 -7.52 -5.77
N GLY A 993 40.50 -8.81 -5.46
CA GLY A 993 39.48 -9.65 -4.80
C GLY A 993 39.07 -9.18 -3.40
N ASP A 994 39.87 -8.31 -2.79
CA ASP A 994 39.63 -7.62 -1.53
C ASP A 994 38.84 -6.30 -1.68
N ARG A 995 38.64 -5.81 -2.91
CA ARG A 995 37.96 -4.52 -3.21
C ARG A 995 36.88 -4.60 -4.28
N ALA A 996 36.78 -5.67 -5.07
CA ALA A 996 35.82 -5.79 -6.16
C ALA A 996 35.06 -7.13 -6.13
N ARG A 997 33.73 -7.07 -6.18
CA ARG A 997 32.86 -8.25 -6.30
C ARG A 997 31.77 -8.07 -7.35
N LEU A 998 31.66 -9.03 -8.27
CA LEU A 998 30.57 -9.10 -9.25
C LEU A 998 29.72 -10.35 -8.98
N CYS A 999 28.47 -10.16 -8.57
CA CYS A 999 27.48 -11.20 -8.31
C CYS A 999 26.50 -11.27 -9.50
N LEU A 1000 26.71 -12.24 -10.40
CA LEU A 1000 26.11 -12.24 -11.74
C LEU A 1000 24.75 -12.98 -11.81
N THR A 1001 23.95 -12.85 -10.75
CA THR A 1001 22.67 -13.54 -10.50
C THR A 1001 21.64 -12.58 -9.90
N TYR A 1002 20.41 -13.05 -9.66
CA TYR A 1002 19.46 -12.39 -8.78
C TYR A 1002 19.71 -12.84 -7.32
N ASP A 1003 19.74 -11.91 -6.38
CA ASP A 1003 19.81 -12.14 -4.93
C ASP A 1003 19.14 -10.95 -4.24
N GLU A 1004 17.87 -11.11 -3.88
CA GLU A 1004 17.03 -10.04 -3.33
C GLU A 1004 17.54 -9.55 -1.96
N PRO A 1005 17.84 -10.42 -0.97
CA PRO A 1005 18.51 -10.02 0.27
C PRO A 1005 19.85 -9.30 0.07
N LEU A 1006 20.62 -9.61 -0.97
CA LEU A 1006 21.85 -8.89 -1.29
C LEU A 1006 21.57 -7.51 -1.89
N SER A 1007 20.51 -7.35 -2.68
CA SER A 1007 20.15 -6.04 -3.25
C SER A 1007 19.85 -5.00 -2.16
N HIS A 1008 19.06 -5.39 -1.15
CA HIS A 1008 18.80 -4.57 0.05
C HIS A 1008 20.09 -4.21 0.79
N LEU A 1009 20.95 -5.20 1.06
CA LEU A 1009 22.22 -4.98 1.74
C LEU A 1009 23.20 -4.10 0.93
N ILE A 1010 23.17 -4.13 -0.40
CA ILE A 1010 23.93 -3.20 -1.25
C ILE A 1010 23.34 -1.79 -1.19
N TYR A 1011 22.01 -1.62 -1.28
CA TYR A 1011 21.38 -0.30 -1.13
C TYR A 1011 21.68 0.33 0.24
N ALA A 1012 21.76 -0.46 1.30
CA ALA A 1012 22.12 0.00 2.64
C ALA A 1012 23.63 0.26 2.83
N GLY A 1013 24.47 -0.69 2.42
CA GLY A 1013 25.91 -0.70 2.72
C GLY A 1013 26.82 -0.03 1.69
N ALA A 1014 26.30 0.39 0.53
CA ALA A 1014 27.04 1.26 -0.38
C ALA A 1014 27.04 2.72 0.12
N ASP A 1015 28.10 3.46 -0.22
CA ASP A 1015 28.11 4.92 -0.11
C ASP A 1015 27.45 5.56 -1.34
N PHE A 1016 27.69 4.96 -2.53
CA PHE A 1016 27.20 5.43 -3.83
C PHE A 1016 26.47 4.34 -4.60
N ILE A 1017 25.42 4.69 -5.36
CA ILE A 1017 24.77 3.79 -6.32
C ILE A 1017 24.88 4.35 -7.74
N LEU A 1018 25.60 3.65 -8.61
CA LEU A 1018 25.86 4.10 -9.99
C LEU A 1018 24.79 3.58 -10.97
N VAL A 1019 24.18 4.50 -11.72
CA VAL A 1019 23.19 4.20 -12.77
C VAL A 1019 23.61 4.87 -14.10
N PRO A 1020 24.52 4.26 -14.87
CA PRO A 1020 25.10 4.87 -16.07
C PRO A 1020 24.30 4.50 -17.33
N SER A 1021 22.97 4.54 -17.25
CA SER A 1021 22.08 4.10 -18.33
C SER A 1021 22.17 5.00 -19.55
N ILE A 1022 22.22 4.40 -20.73
CA ILE A 1022 22.22 5.10 -22.03
C ILE A 1022 20.87 5.81 -22.25
N PHE A 1023 19.78 5.21 -21.79
CA PHE A 1023 18.46 5.84 -21.65
C PHE A 1023 17.70 5.15 -20.50
N GLU A 1024 16.91 5.91 -19.74
CA GLU A 1024 16.18 5.38 -18.59
C GLU A 1024 14.78 6.01 -18.50
N PRO A 1025 13.71 5.27 -18.84
CA PRO A 1025 12.34 5.82 -18.82
C PRO A 1025 11.94 6.42 -17.48
N CYS A 1026 12.36 5.80 -16.37
CA CYS A 1026 12.26 6.35 -15.02
C CYS A 1026 13.48 5.98 -14.19
N GLY A 1027 13.71 4.67 -14.02
CA GLY A 1027 14.60 4.12 -13.01
C GLY A 1027 13.91 4.08 -11.64
N LEU A 1028 14.09 2.97 -10.92
CA LEU A 1028 13.71 2.83 -9.51
C LEU A 1028 14.96 2.75 -8.61
N THR A 1029 16.09 2.28 -9.15
CA THR A 1029 17.37 2.08 -8.45
C THR A 1029 17.87 3.32 -7.71
N GLN A 1030 17.73 4.51 -8.31
CA GLN A 1030 18.14 5.78 -7.70
C GLN A 1030 17.18 6.23 -6.58
N LEU A 1031 15.88 5.93 -6.71
CA LEU A 1031 14.88 6.23 -5.67
C LEU A 1031 15.10 5.35 -4.43
N ILE A 1032 15.35 4.06 -4.65
CA ILE A 1032 15.68 3.10 -3.59
C ILE A 1032 17.03 3.49 -2.95
N ALA A 1033 18.04 3.88 -3.73
CA ALA A 1033 19.32 4.35 -3.19
C ALA A 1033 19.13 5.52 -2.22
N MET A 1034 18.41 6.56 -2.62
CA MET A 1034 18.11 7.71 -1.78
C MET A 1034 17.33 7.32 -0.50
N ARG A 1035 16.36 6.42 -0.60
CA ARG A 1035 15.60 5.89 0.55
C ARG A 1035 16.48 5.16 1.58
N TYR A 1036 17.63 4.62 1.17
CA TYR A 1036 18.63 3.97 2.03
C TYR A 1036 19.87 4.85 2.29
N GLY A 1037 19.77 6.16 2.06
CA GLY A 1037 20.86 7.12 2.29
C GLY A 1037 22.09 6.93 1.39
N SER A 1038 21.99 6.13 0.32
CA SER A 1038 23.05 5.91 -0.66
C SER A 1038 22.96 6.94 -1.79
N ILE A 1039 24.07 7.60 -2.10
CA ILE A 1039 24.03 8.75 -3.00
C ILE A 1039 24.03 8.29 -4.46
N PRO A 1040 23.02 8.65 -5.27
CA PRO A 1040 22.95 8.25 -6.67
C PRO A 1040 24.00 8.98 -7.52
N VAL A 1041 24.66 8.22 -8.41
CA VAL A 1041 25.60 8.73 -9.41
C VAL A 1041 25.06 8.33 -10.79
N VAL A 1042 24.52 9.28 -11.56
CA VAL A 1042 23.65 8.96 -12.71
C VAL A 1042 24.01 9.71 -13.99
N ARG A 1043 23.63 9.14 -15.14
CA ARG A 1043 23.61 9.90 -16.40
C ARG A 1043 22.34 10.75 -16.45
N LYS A 1044 22.42 12.00 -16.93
CA LYS A 1044 21.25 12.85 -17.22
C LYS A 1044 20.50 12.31 -18.45
N THR A 1045 19.43 11.54 -18.21
CA THR A 1045 18.49 11.04 -19.24
C THR A 1045 17.21 10.54 -18.59
N GLY A 1046 16.07 10.76 -19.26
CA GLY A 1046 14.74 10.41 -18.77
C GLY A 1046 14.53 10.73 -17.28
N GLY A 1047 13.93 9.79 -16.54
CA GLY A 1047 13.60 10.01 -15.14
C GLY A 1047 14.79 10.07 -14.18
N LEU A 1048 16.01 9.66 -14.61
CA LEU A 1048 17.21 9.90 -13.80
C LEU A 1048 17.51 11.39 -13.69
N TYR A 1049 17.22 12.17 -14.74
CA TYR A 1049 17.33 13.63 -14.68
C TYR A 1049 16.20 14.23 -13.83
N ASP A 1050 14.96 13.76 -13.98
CA ASP A 1050 13.82 14.29 -13.22
C ASP A 1050 13.89 14.00 -11.70
N THR A 1051 14.61 12.95 -11.29
CA THR A 1051 14.68 12.49 -9.88
C THR A 1051 16.01 12.80 -9.19
N VAL A 1052 17.12 12.94 -9.93
CA VAL A 1052 18.43 13.31 -9.37
C VAL A 1052 18.78 14.74 -9.74
N PHE A 1053 19.02 15.56 -8.71
CA PHE A 1053 19.47 16.94 -8.78
C PHE A 1053 20.93 16.99 -8.35
N ASP A 1054 21.80 17.45 -9.25
CA ASP A 1054 23.23 17.58 -9.00
C ASP A 1054 23.57 18.60 -7.91
N VAL A 1055 24.36 18.15 -6.93
CA VAL A 1055 24.81 18.97 -5.79
C VAL A 1055 25.57 20.26 -6.16
N ASP A 1056 26.24 20.28 -7.31
CA ASP A 1056 26.99 21.45 -7.77
C ASP A 1056 26.19 22.34 -8.73
N HIS A 1057 25.31 21.75 -9.55
CA HIS A 1057 24.72 22.42 -10.73
C HIS A 1057 23.20 22.66 -10.68
N ASP A 1058 22.42 21.87 -9.94
CA ASP A 1058 20.94 21.84 -10.06
C ASP A 1058 20.18 22.54 -8.92
N LYS A 1059 20.82 23.42 -8.14
CA LYS A 1059 20.22 24.05 -6.94
C LYS A 1059 18.88 24.75 -7.22
N GLU A 1060 18.79 25.53 -8.29
CA GLU A 1060 17.55 26.19 -8.71
C GLU A 1060 16.47 25.20 -9.19
N ARG A 1061 16.89 24.09 -9.83
CA ARG A 1061 16.00 23.03 -10.33
C ARG A 1061 15.43 22.19 -9.18
N ALA A 1062 16.20 21.99 -8.12
CA ALA A 1062 15.77 21.35 -6.88
C ALA A 1062 14.78 22.24 -6.11
N ASP A 1063 15.10 23.52 -5.93
CA ASP A 1063 14.24 24.50 -5.24
C ASP A 1063 12.89 24.71 -5.97
N ALA A 1064 12.88 24.68 -7.31
CA ALA A 1064 11.66 24.69 -8.11
C ALA A 1064 10.74 23.46 -7.91
N GLN A 1065 11.29 22.32 -7.44
CA GLN A 1065 10.53 21.15 -6.98
C GLN A 1065 10.35 21.14 -5.44
N GLY A 1066 10.81 22.19 -4.75
CA GLY A 1066 10.77 22.36 -3.31
C GLY A 1066 11.70 21.43 -2.53
N VAL A 1067 12.74 20.87 -3.16
CA VAL A 1067 13.69 19.89 -2.58
C VAL A 1067 15.13 20.40 -2.59
N GLU A 1068 16.02 19.71 -1.90
CA GLU A 1068 17.46 19.95 -1.94
C GLU A 1068 18.14 19.06 -3.00
N PRO A 1069 19.33 19.44 -3.52
CA PRO A 1069 20.14 18.56 -4.34
C PRO A 1069 20.47 17.23 -3.63
N ASN A 1070 20.51 16.14 -4.39
CA ASN A 1070 20.46 14.78 -3.84
C ASN A 1070 21.45 13.78 -4.48
N GLY A 1071 22.26 14.18 -5.47
CA GLY A 1071 23.23 13.26 -6.06
C GLY A 1071 24.26 13.89 -6.98
N PHE A 1072 24.97 13.03 -7.71
CA PHE A 1072 25.96 13.43 -8.72
C PHE A 1072 25.49 12.98 -10.10
N SER A 1073 25.60 13.87 -11.08
CA SER A 1073 25.16 13.63 -12.45
C SER A 1073 26.30 13.80 -13.47
N PHE A 1074 26.13 13.21 -14.65
CA PHE A 1074 26.97 13.50 -15.81
C PHE A 1074 26.19 13.58 -17.13
N ASP A 1075 26.72 14.42 -18.00
CA ASP A 1075 26.40 14.52 -19.42
C ASP A 1075 27.32 13.60 -20.25
N GLY A 1076 26.99 13.42 -21.53
CA GLY A 1076 27.71 12.47 -22.40
C GLY A 1076 27.28 11.01 -22.18
N ALA A 1077 27.70 10.12 -23.06
CA ALA A 1077 27.39 8.67 -23.01
C ALA A 1077 28.71 7.87 -23.15
N ASP A 1078 29.71 8.35 -22.44
CA ASP A 1078 31.13 8.01 -22.60
C ASP A 1078 31.83 7.94 -21.24
N THR A 1079 33.07 7.48 -21.26
CA THR A 1079 33.88 7.25 -20.06
C THR A 1079 34.28 8.53 -19.35
N ALA A 1080 34.40 9.67 -20.05
CA ALA A 1080 34.81 10.94 -19.44
C ALA A 1080 33.68 11.57 -18.61
N GLY A 1081 32.41 11.42 -19.05
CA GLY A 1081 31.25 11.76 -18.24
C GLY A 1081 31.17 10.93 -16.94
N VAL A 1082 31.35 9.61 -17.05
CA VAL A 1082 31.42 8.70 -15.89
C VAL A 1082 32.54 9.10 -14.92
N ASP A 1083 33.73 9.37 -15.46
CA ASP A 1083 34.87 9.84 -14.66
C ASP A 1083 34.55 11.17 -13.98
N TYR A 1084 33.92 12.13 -14.65
CA TYR A 1084 33.56 13.42 -14.07
C TYR A 1084 32.67 13.26 -12.82
N ALA A 1085 31.58 12.51 -12.91
CA ALA A 1085 30.67 12.32 -11.77
C ALA A 1085 31.30 11.48 -10.64
N LEU A 1086 31.92 10.33 -10.97
CA LEU A 1086 32.57 9.48 -9.96
C LEU A 1086 33.75 10.20 -9.28
N ASN A 1087 34.49 11.04 -10.00
CA ASN A 1087 35.60 11.78 -9.40
C ASN A 1087 35.11 12.82 -8.38
N ARG A 1088 34.02 13.54 -8.65
CA ARG A 1088 33.40 14.46 -7.69
C ARG A 1088 32.84 13.72 -6.49
N ALA A 1089 32.04 12.68 -6.75
CA ALA A 1089 31.41 11.83 -5.73
C ALA A 1089 32.44 11.27 -4.73
N ILE A 1090 33.47 10.58 -5.24
CA ILE A 1090 34.49 9.95 -4.39
C ILE A 1090 35.36 11.00 -3.69
N SER A 1091 35.63 12.16 -4.30
CA SER A 1091 36.31 13.24 -3.58
C SER A 1091 35.46 13.80 -2.45
N ALA A 1092 34.19 14.13 -2.67
CA ALA A 1092 33.34 14.65 -1.60
C ALA A 1092 33.19 13.69 -0.39
N TRP A 1093 33.32 12.38 -0.63
CA TRP A 1093 33.39 11.37 0.44
C TRP A 1093 34.66 11.48 1.28
N TYR A 1094 35.85 11.60 0.67
CA TYR A 1094 37.14 11.72 1.37
C TYR A 1094 37.36 13.12 1.95
N ASP A 1095 37.07 14.14 1.17
CA ASP A 1095 37.44 15.54 1.39
C ASP A 1095 36.37 16.32 2.19
N GLY A 1096 35.16 15.76 2.33
CA GLY A 1096 33.97 16.45 2.87
C GLY A 1096 33.00 15.55 3.64
N ARG A 1097 33.50 14.60 4.43
CA ARG A 1097 32.72 13.52 5.08
C ARG A 1097 31.49 13.98 5.87
N ASP A 1098 31.56 15.10 6.60
CA ASP A 1098 30.41 15.63 7.37
C ASP A 1098 29.29 16.16 6.47
N TRP A 1099 29.65 16.82 5.36
CA TRP A 1099 28.70 17.24 4.33
C TRP A 1099 28.11 16.02 3.61
N PHE A 1100 28.93 15.00 3.32
CA PHE A 1100 28.46 13.76 2.71
C PHE A 1100 27.46 13.01 3.63
N ASN A 1101 27.76 12.89 4.92
CA ASN A 1101 26.85 12.31 5.91
C ASN A 1101 25.54 13.12 6.04
N SER A 1102 25.63 14.45 5.91
CA SER A 1102 24.45 15.33 5.85
C SER A 1102 23.63 15.10 4.59
N LEU A 1103 24.26 14.90 3.43
CA LEU A 1103 23.59 14.53 2.19
C LEU A 1103 22.88 13.17 2.32
N CYS A 1104 23.52 12.15 2.92
CA CYS A 1104 22.89 10.86 3.22
C CYS A 1104 21.61 11.00 4.05
N LYS A 1105 21.57 11.98 4.97
CA LYS A 1105 20.35 12.34 5.72
C LYS A 1105 19.32 13.02 4.82
N THR A 1106 19.71 14.07 4.09
CA THR A 1106 18.81 14.82 3.18
C THR A 1106 18.09 13.90 2.20
N VAL A 1107 18.78 12.93 1.57
CA VAL A 1107 18.16 12.06 0.57
C VAL A 1107 17.13 11.07 1.14
N MET A 1108 17.26 10.69 2.42
CA MET A 1108 16.26 9.84 3.11
C MET A 1108 14.99 10.61 3.50
N GLU A 1109 15.08 11.93 3.63
CA GLU A 1109 13.95 12.81 3.99
C GLU A 1109 13.17 13.35 2.77
N GLN A 1110 13.60 12.99 1.56
CA GLN A 1110 12.86 13.25 0.32
C GLN A 1110 11.83 12.14 0.08
N ASP A 1111 10.56 12.52 -0.10
CA ASP A 1111 9.50 11.56 -0.38
C ASP A 1111 9.50 11.17 -1.87
N TRP A 1112 10.00 9.97 -2.13
CA TRP A 1112 9.97 9.30 -3.43
C TRP A 1112 8.93 8.18 -3.51
N SER A 1113 7.96 8.14 -2.59
CA SER A 1113 6.84 7.18 -2.63
C SER A 1113 5.81 7.53 -3.70
N TRP A 1114 4.75 6.72 -3.78
CA TRP A 1114 3.59 6.96 -4.62
C TRP A 1114 2.66 8.10 -4.12
N ASN A 1115 2.94 8.73 -2.96
CA ASN A 1115 2.11 9.82 -2.39
C ASN A 1115 1.78 10.95 -3.38
N LYS A 1116 2.77 11.41 -4.17
CA LYS A 1116 2.56 12.40 -5.24
C LYS A 1116 2.14 11.75 -6.57
N PRO A 1117 2.88 10.77 -7.12
CA PRO A 1117 2.53 10.15 -8.41
C PRO A 1117 1.10 9.60 -8.51
N ALA A 1118 0.54 9.07 -7.42
CA ALA A 1118 -0.84 8.59 -7.41
C ALA A 1118 -1.85 9.73 -7.65
N LEU A 1119 -1.62 10.92 -7.08
CA LEU A 1119 -2.45 12.11 -7.34
C LEU A 1119 -2.37 12.53 -8.81
N ASP A 1120 -1.17 12.54 -9.39
CA ASP A 1120 -0.97 12.86 -10.81
C ASP A 1120 -1.67 11.82 -11.73
N TYR A 1121 -1.67 10.53 -11.35
CA TYR A 1121 -2.46 9.49 -12.03
C TYR A 1121 -3.98 9.65 -11.84
N MET A 1122 -4.44 10.07 -10.66
CA MET A 1122 -5.86 10.37 -10.43
C MET A 1122 -6.34 11.50 -11.34
N GLU A 1123 -5.61 12.61 -11.42
CA GLU A 1123 -5.95 13.70 -12.33
C GLU A 1123 -5.95 13.25 -13.80
N LEU A 1124 -5.05 12.35 -14.22
CA LEU A 1124 -5.08 11.72 -15.53
C LEU A 1124 -6.36 10.88 -15.76
N TYR A 1125 -6.83 10.15 -14.75
CA TYR A 1125 -8.07 9.37 -14.81
C TYR A 1125 -9.32 10.27 -14.88
N HIS A 1126 -9.38 11.36 -14.11
CA HIS A 1126 -10.45 12.34 -14.24
C HIS A 1126 -10.44 13.01 -15.62
N ALA A 1127 -9.27 13.42 -16.10
CA ALA A 1127 -9.11 13.99 -17.44
C ALA A 1127 -9.37 13.00 -18.59
N ALA A 1128 -9.44 11.69 -18.33
CA ALA A 1128 -9.87 10.67 -19.30
C ALA A 1128 -11.40 10.45 -19.30
N ARG A 1129 -12.10 10.84 -18.22
CA ARG A 1129 -13.57 10.72 -18.05
C ARG A 1129 -14.33 11.98 -18.46
N LYS A 1130 -13.65 13.14 -18.50
CA LYS A 1130 -14.10 14.37 -19.19
C LYS A 1130 -14.27 14.08 -20.70
#